data_AF-A0A2B4SN95-F1
#
_entry.id   AF-A0A2B4SN95-F1
#
_cell.length_a   1.000
_cell.length_b   1.000
_cell.length_c   1.000
_cell.angle_alpha   90.00
_cell.angle_beta   90.00
_cell.angle_gamma   90.00
#
_symmetry.space_group_name_H-M   'P 1'
#
loop_
_entity.id
_entity.type
_entity.pdbx_description
1 polymer ?
#
loop_
_entity_poly.entity_id
_entity_poly.type
_entity_poly.pdbx_seq_one_letter_code
_entity_poly.pdbx_strand_id
1 'polypeptide(L)'
;MESDLKRTARLEYLKLRQSKQSEKIEAVKTCFRDNQQGIKEQLLKRNQLQKGEKQQLVPEISPAEHLPSTRKSSVYSGFGHGTQHTVLRTLYTVQSLPQFFTWSPLQQNYMVEDETVLHNIPYMGEEVLDQDGSFIEELIKNYEGRVHNTPEHVFDEAALTDDLLLQLVDALKKHKKSAQENTESETKTDEEKETTEEADCLPKDDEKPPGETGETHDELFDAIASLFPDKGLTGAEVYRRYKNVLDRKNGELPPECTPNIDRYKNVLDRKNGELPPECTPNIDSPMAQSVSREQSLHSFHMLFCRRCYKYDCFMHGWRTLPTQIKRKSPVDLQETNPCGTECYMHVKSVHEGEEDSKSSESVSTSRRSRVSSKDNKGGKGNPKGSGFPSPEKTATEGSNADHLLATTEWTGAEASLFRVLRPIYCNNYCSIANLIRTKTCKEVYLRALQESHEPLPTADDQDTPPRKKKRKHSTSTHVYNYIPCDHPGQPCDQSCICVATQNFCEKFCQCSTDCQNRFPGCRCKAQCNTKQCPCFLAVRECDPDLCGTCGADCFDGATNISCRNVGLQRGQRKHLLLAPSDVAGWGIYIKEPCKKNDFIGEYCGEIISQDEADRRGKVYDKYMCSFLFNLNNDFVVDATRKGNKIRFANHSISPNCYAKVMMVNGDHRIGIFAKRDIEVGEELFFDYRYSATDALKFVGIERDVDFALR
;
A
#
# COMPACT_ATOMS: atom_id res chain seq x y z
N MET A 1 -17.42 36.93 -28.77
CA MET A 1 -17.31 35.46 -28.85
C MET A 1 -17.28 34.80 -27.47
N GLU A 2 -16.41 35.20 -26.54
CA GLU A 2 -16.28 34.53 -25.22
C GLU A 2 -17.55 34.60 -24.33
N SER A 3 -18.34 35.68 -24.40
CA SER A 3 -19.61 35.81 -23.67
C SER A 3 -20.74 34.93 -24.21
N ASP A 4 -20.74 34.66 -25.51
CA ASP A 4 -21.79 33.87 -26.16
C ASP A 4 -21.60 32.38 -25.90
N LEU A 5 -20.35 31.90 -25.87
CA LEU A 5 -20.04 30.50 -25.55
C LEU A 5 -20.43 30.14 -24.11
N LYS A 6 -20.16 31.03 -23.14
CA LYS A 6 -20.58 30.87 -21.74
C LYS A 6 -22.10 30.83 -21.59
N ARG A 7 -22.83 31.68 -22.33
CA ARG A 7 -24.29 31.69 -22.34
C ARG A 7 -24.87 30.40 -22.94
N THR A 8 -24.31 29.92 -24.03
CA THR A 8 -24.72 28.66 -24.69
C THR A 8 -24.43 27.45 -23.82
N ALA A 9 -23.25 27.38 -23.17
CA ALA A 9 -22.92 26.34 -22.21
C ALA A 9 -23.92 26.26 -21.05
N ARG A 10 -24.35 27.41 -20.53
CA ARG A 10 -25.36 27.48 -19.46
C ARG A 10 -26.73 26.96 -19.90
N LEU A 11 -27.18 27.32 -21.11
CA LEU A 11 -28.48 26.91 -21.63
C LEU A 11 -28.52 25.41 -21.95
N GLU A 12 -27.48 24.88 -22.59
CA GLU A 12 -27.39 23.44 -22.89
C GLU A 12 -27.25 22.60 -21.62
N TYR A 13 -26.51 23.07 -20.62
CA TYR A 13 -26.43 22.41 -19.32
C TYR A 13 -27.79 22.30 -18.63
N LEU A 14 -28.58 23.38 -18.60
CA LEU A 14 -29.92 23.37 -18.00
C LEU A 14 -30.88 22.43 -18.74
N LYS A 15 -30.83 22.42 -20.07
CA LYS A 15 -31.65 21.56 -20.92
C LYS A 15 -31.32 20.07 -20.73
N LEU A 16 -30.02 19.72 -20.74
CA LEU A 16 -29.57 18.34 -20.50
C LEU A 16 -29.93 17.86 -19.10
N ARG A 17 -29.78 18.73 -18.08
CA ARG A 17 -30.18 18.43 -16.70
C ARG A 17 -31.67 18.13 -16.60
N GLN A 18 -32.52 18.96 -17.21
CA GLN A 18 -33.97 18.76 -17.18
C GLN A 18 -34.41 17.48 -17.91
N SER A 19 -33.78 17.16 -19.04
CA SER A 19 -34.00 15.89 -19.77
C SER A 19 -33.61 14.69 -18.91
N LYS A 20 -32.40 14.71 -18.34
CA LYS A 20 -31.90 13.63 -17.47
C LYS A 20 -32.72 13.45 -16.21
N GLN A 21 -33.20 14.53 -15.61
CA GLN A 21 -34.11 14.48 -14.47
C GLN A 21 -35.43 13.81 -14.86
N SER A 22 -35.98 14.10 -16.04
CA SER A 22 -37.21 13.48 -16.54
C SER A 22 -37.04 11.99 -16.85
N GLU A 23 -35.94 11.60 -17.50
CA GLU A 23 -35.56 10.20 -17.72
C GLU A 23 -35.39 9.44 -16.39
N LYS A 24 -34.67 10.05 -15.44
CA LYS A 24 -34.46 9.49 -14.09
C LYS A 24 -35.78 9.29 -13.36
N ILE A 25 -36.71 10.25 -13.45
CA ILE A 25 -38.04 10.14 -12.83
C ILE A 25 -38.80 8.93 -13.40
N GLU A 26 -38.79 8.71 -14.71
CA GLU A 26 -39.51 7.60 -15.32
C GLU A 26 -38.86 6.24 -15.01
N ALA A 27 -37.52 6.18 -15.00
CA ALA A 27 -36.77 5.01 -14.54
C ALA A 27 -37.07 4.68 -13.06
N VAL A 28 -37.05 5.69 -12.18
CA VAL A 28 -37.36 5.54 -10.75
C VAL A 28 -38.81 5.07 -10.55
N LYS A 29 -39.78 5.61 -11.29
CA LYS A 29 -41.18 5.12 -11.25
C LYS A 29 -41.28 3.64 -11.63
N THR A 30 -40.54 3.22 -12.65
CA THR A 30 -40.51 1.81 -13.08
C THR A 30 -39.89 0.94 -12.00
N CYS A 31 -38.73 1.31 -11.45
CA CYS A 31 -38.12 0.62 -10.31
C CYS A 31 -39.06 0.55 -9.09
N PHE A 32 -39.84 1.60 -8.81
CA PHE A 32 -40.83 1.59 -7.73
C PHE A 32 -41.96 0.60 -7.98
N ARG A 33 -42.46 0.49 -9.23
CA ARG A 33 -43.49 -0.50 -9.59
C ARG A 33 -42.97 -1.92 -9.41
N ASP A 34 -41.76 -2.20 -9.88
CA ASP A 34 -41.11 -3.51 -9.76
C ASP A 34 -40.84 -3.88 -8.30
N ASN A 35 -40.30 -2.93 -7.52
CA ASN A 35 -40.09 -3.11 -6.09
C ASN A 35 -41.41 -3.33 -5.34
N GLN A 36 -42.48 -2.60 -5.69
CA GLN A 36 -43.80 -2.78 -5.10
C GLN A 36 -44.35 -4.19 -5.38
N GLN A 37 -44.11 -4.73 -6.58
CA GLN A 37 -44.47 -6.11 -6.89
C GLN A 37 -43.66 -7.09 -6.01
N GLY A 38 -42.35 -6.91 -5.89
CA GLY A 38 -41.50 -7.70 -5.00
C GLY A 38 -41.96 -7.68 -3.54
N ILE A 39 -42.33 -6.50 -3.02
CA ILE A 39 -42.89 -6.34 -1.67
C ILE A 39 -44.20 -7.11 -1.54
N LYS A 40 -45.12 -7.00 -2.52
CA LYS A 40 -46.41 -7.72 -2.49
C LYS A 40 -46.22 -9.24 -2.46
N GLU A 41 -45.31 -9.77 -3.25
CA GLU A 41 -44.99 -11.20 -3.28
C GLU A 41 -44.40 -11.68 -1.94
N GLN A 42 -43.48 -10.90 -1.35
CA GLN A 42 -42.91 -11.21 -0.03
C GLN A 42 -43.96 -11.15 1.08
N LEU A 43 -44.84 -10.14 1.07
CA LEU A 43 -45.94 -10.03 2.02
C LEU A 43 -46.93 -11.19 1.89
N LEU A 44 -47.24 -11.64 0.66
CA LEU A 44 -48.12 -12.78 0.44
C LEU A 44 -47.53 -14.07 1.02
N LYS A 45 -46.24 -14.32 0.79
CA LYS A 45 -45.50 -15.45 1.41
C LYS A 45 -45.52 -15.37 2.93
N ARG A 46 -45.24 -14.19 3.52
CA ARG A 46 -45.28 -13.98 4.98
C ARG A 46 -46.67 -14.20 5.56
N ASN A 47 -47.72 -13.72 4.89
CA ASN A 47 -49.11 -13.91 5.31
C ASN A 47 -49.55 -15.37 5.25
N GLN A 48 -49.07 -16.14 4.27
CA GLN A 48 -49.32 -17.60 4.21
C GLN A 48 -48.67 -18.33 5.39
N LEU A 49 -47.42 -18.00 5.72
CA LEU A 49 -46.72 -18.54 6.89
C LEU A 49 -47.46 -18.19 8.19
N GLN A 50 -47.84 -16.93 8.38
CA GLN A 50 -48.55 -16.49 9.58
C GLN A 50 -49.93 -17.14 9.73
N LYS A 51 -50.65 -17.42 8.63
CA LYS A 51 -51.93 -18.15 8.67
C LYS A 51 -51.77 -19.62 9.10
N GLY A 52 -50.58 -20.20 8.91
CA GLY A 52 -50.27 -21.57 9.34
C GLY A 52 -49.91 -21.70 10.82
N GLU A 53 -49.53 -20.60 11.47
CA GLU A 53 -49.15 -20.57 12.89
C GLU A 53 -50.34 -20.14 13.76
N LYS A 54 -50.74 -21.00 14.71
CA LYS A 54 -51.69 -20.59 15.76
C LYS A 54 -50.94 -19.77 16.81
N GLN A 55 -51.06 -18.45 16.75
CA GLN A 55 -50.55 -17.55 17.78
C GLN A 55 -51.53 -17.50 18.96
N GLN A 56 -51.00 -17.63 20.18
CA GLN A 56 -51.80 -17.40 21.39
C GLN A 56 -52.05 -15.90 21.54
N LEU A 57 -53.31 -15.49 21.56
CA LEU A 57 -53.70 -14.11 21.86
C LEU A 57 -53.22 -13.77 23.27
N VAL A 58 -52.65 -12.57 23.44
CA VAL A 58 -52.24 -12.08 24.76
C VAL A 58 -53.48 -12.08 25.65
N PRO A 59 -53.49 -12.87 26.75
CA PRO A 59 -54.65 -12.92 27.62
C PRO A 59 -54.86 -11.56 28.27
N GLU A 60 -56.12 -11.14 28.35
CA GLU A 60 -56.50 -9.95 29.10
C GLU A 60 -56.04 -10.14 30.55
N ILE A 61 -55.12 -9.30 31.01
CA ILE A 61 -54.62 -9.37 32.37
C ILE A 61 -55.76 -8.90 33.25
N SER A 62 -56.52 -9.85 33.80
CA SER A 62 -57.53 -9.56 34.83
C SER A 62 -56.85 -8.73 35.92
N PRO A 63 -57.49 -7.66 36.44
CA PRO A 63 -56.99 -6.94 37.60
C PRO A 63 -56.92 -7.93 38.76
N ALA A 64 -55.75 -8.54 38.95
CA ALA A 64 -55.50 -9.47 40.02
C ALA A 64 -55.94 -8.82 41.33
N GLU A 65 -56.69 -9.56 42.15
CA GLU A 65 -57.18 -9.12 43.46
C GLU A 65 -56.10 -8.31 44.16
N HIS A 66 -56.42 -7.03 44.39
CA HIS A 66 -55.46 -6.03 44.80
C HIS A 66 -54.80 -6.40 46.14
N LEU A 67 -53.67 -7.09 46.09
CA LEU A 67 -52.79 -7.18 47.24
C LEU A 67 -52.30 -5.75 47.56
N PRO A 68 -52.42 -5.28 48.83
CA PRO A 68 -52.14 -3.90 49.21
C PRO A 68 -50.74 -3.38 48.83
N SER A 69 -49.80 -4.28 48.57
CA SER A 69 -48.38 -4.01 48.29
C SER A 69 -48.04 -3.91 46.79
N THR A 70 -49.00 -4.02 45.87
CA THR A 70 -48.74 -3.99 44.43
C THR A 70 -48.79 -2.56 43.86
N ARG A 71 -47.74 -2.19 43.10
CA ARG A 71 -47.71 -0.88 42.42
C ARG A 71 -48.75 -0.84 41.30
N LYS A 72 -49.44 0.30 41.15
CA LYS A 72 -50.46 0.51 40.13
C LYS A 72 -49.93 1.46 39.05
N SER A 73 -50.31 1.21 37.80
CA SER A 73 -50.09 2.10 36.67
C SER A 73 -51.45 2.67 36.22
N SER A 74 -51.51 3.97 36.00
CA SER A 74 -52.72 4.67 35.55
C SER A 74 -52.47 5.28 34.17
N VAL A 75 -53.36 5.02 33.23
CA VAL A 75 -53.29 5.56 31.86
C VAL A 75 -54.48 6.49 31.64
N TYR A 76 -54.17 7.74 31.31
CA TYR A 76 -55.15 8.78 31.05
C TYR A 76 -55.39 8.90 29.55
N SER A 77 -56.66 9.03 29.15
CA SER A 77 -57.02 9.22 27.75
C SER A 77 -57.34 10.68 27.47
N GLY A 78 -56.69 11.27 26.47
CA GLY A 78 -57.04 12.60 25.94
C GLY A 78 -58.37 12.64 25.18
N PHE A 79 -58.94 11.49 24.82
CA PHE A 79 -60.17 11.36 24.03
C PHE A 79 -61.47 11.27 24.87
N GLY A 80 -61.41 11.63 26.16
CA GLY A 80 -62.60 11.61 27.04
C GLY A 80 -63.00 10.23 27.58
N HIS A 81 -62.23 9.17 27.29
CA HIS A 81 -62.37 7.90 28.00
C HIS A 81 -61.91 8.02 29.46
N GLY A 82 -62.55 7.24 30.35
CA GLY A 82 -62.18 7.18 31.77
C GLY A 82 -60.74 6.70 31.99
N THR A 83 -60.17 7.03 33.14
CA THR A 83 -58.80 6.59 33.51
C THR A 83 -58.78 5.07 33.68
N GLN A 84 -57.83 4.40 33.03
CA GLN A 84 -57.64 2.97 33.16
C GLN A 84 -56.54 2.69 34.19
N HIS A 85 -56.75 1.67 35.02
CA HIS A 85 -55.80 1.24 36.04
C HIS A 85 -55.39 -0.21 35.81
N THR A 86 -54.11 -0.50 35.96
CA THR A 86 -53.58 -1.87 35.90
C THR A 86 -52.48 -2.08 36.94
N VAL A 87 -52.18 -3.34 37.25
CA VAL A 87 -51.09 -3.71 38.17
C VAL A 87 -49.77 -3.69 37.41
N LEU A 88 -48.75 -3.04 37.98
CA LEU A 88 -47.42 -2.97 37.40
C LEU A 88 -46.63 -4.21 37.80
N ARG A 89 -46.30 -5.07 36.81
CA ARG A 89 -45.43 -6.23 37.02
C ARG A 89 -43.98 -5.78 37.07
N THR A 90 -43.33 -5.95 38.21
CA THR A 90 -41.91 -5.66 38.38
C THR A 90 -41.06 -6.68 37.62
N LEU A 91 -40.16 -6.19 36.76
CA LEU A 91 -39.08 -7.00 36.20
C LEU A 91 -37.97 -7.10 37.24
N TYR A 92 -37.56 -8.32 37.59
CA TYR A 92 -36.50 -8.54 38.58
C TYR A 92 -35.16 -8.00 38.08
N THR A 93 -34.33 -7.53 39.00
CA THR A 93 -33.02 -6.97 38.70
C THR A 93 -32.14 -7.99 38.00
N VAL A 94 -31.65 -7.63 36.81
CA VAL A 94 -30.62 -8.36 36.07
C VAL A 94 -29.31 -7.60 36.24
N GLN A 95 -28.23 -8.29 36.62
CA GLN A 95 -26.92 -7.67 36.78
C GLN A 95 -26.44 -7.16 35.42
N SER A 96 -26.12 -5.86 35.34
CA SER A 96 -25.55 -5.26 34.15
C SER A 96 -24.08 -5.63 33.99
N LEU A 97 -23.64 -5.76 32.75
CA LEU A 97 -22.22 -5.86 32.42
C LEU A 97 -21.61 -4.45 32.27
N PRO A 98 -20.31 -4.27 32.53
CA PRO A 98 -19.64 -3.01 32.27
C PRO A 98 -19.68 -2.65 30.77
N GLN A 99 -19.69 -1.36 30.47
CA GLN A 99 -19.77 -0.86 29.10
C GLN A 99 -18.63 -1.40 28.23
N PHE A 100 -18.96 -1.76 26.99
CA PHE A 100 -18.01 -2.36 26.05
C PHE A 100 -18.33 -1.89 24.63
N PHE A 101 -17.36 -1.27 23.97
CA PHE A 101 -17.46 -0.94 22.55
C PHE A 101 -16.85 -2.08 21.72
N THR A 102 -17.46 -2.36 20.56
CA THR A 102 -16.95 -3.38 19.64
C THR A 102 -15.55 -3.01 19.13
N TRP A 103 -14.65 -3.97 19.12
CA TRP A 103 -13.29 -3.83 18.61
C TRP A 103 -12.85 -5.07 17.84
N SER A 104 -11.87 -4.91 16.95
CA SER A 104 -11.34 -6.02 16.15
C SER A 104 -10.04 -6.60 16.74
N PRO A 105 -9.92 -7.93 16.86
CA PRO A 105 -8.72 -8.55 17.42
C PRO A 105 -7.51 -8.50 16.47
N LEU A 106 -6.35 -8.21 17.05
CA LEU A 106 -5.05 -8.11 16.39
C LEU A 106 -4.04 -9.05 17.04
N GLN A 107 -3.12 -9.55 16.21
CA GLN A 107 -1.94 -10.33 16.63
C GLN A 107 -0.64 -9.55 16.47
N GLN A 108 -0.66 -8.53 15.60
CA GLN A 108 0.40 -7.59 15.30
C GLN A 108 -0.27 -6.24 15.11
N ASN A 109 0.50 -5.16 15.23
CA ASN A 109 -0.02 -3.82 14.98
C ASN A 109 -0.57 -3.66 13.55
N TYR A 110 -1.30 -2.57 13.30
CA TYR A 110 -1.90 -2.27 12.01
C TYR A 110 -1.72 -0.79 11.68
N MET A 111 -0.94 -0.44 10.67
CA MET A 111 -0.75 0.96 10.25
C MET A 111 -2.03 1.52 9.65
N VAL A 112 -2.42 2.72 10.07
CA VAL A 112 -3.58 3.46 9.58
C VAL A 112 -3.13 4.84 9.14
N GLU A 113 -3.61 5.27 7.97
CA GLU A 113 -3.38 6.62 7.48
C GLU A 113 -4.28 7.63 8.20
N ASP A 114 -3.81 8.86 8.27
CA ASP A 114 -4.48 9.95 8.95
C ASP A 114 -5.83 10.31 8.31
N GLU A 115 -6.87 10.40 9.14
CA GLU A 115 -8.21 10.79 8.71
C GLU A 115 -8.30 12.32 8.55
N THR A 116 -8.17 12.83 7.33
CA THR A 116 -8.21 14.29 7.07
C THR A 116 -9.61 14.90 7.18
N VAL A 117 -10.66 14.07 7.25
CA VAL A 117 -12.06 14.51 7.32
C VAL A 117 -12.76 13.79 8.46
N LEU A 118 -13.49 14.55 9.29
CA LEU A 118 -14.28 13.98 10.36
C LEU A 118 -15.57 13.37 9.79
N HIS A 119 -15.67 12.04 9.80
CA HIS A 119 -16.81 11.33 9.21
C HIS A 119 -18.10 11.39 10.05
N ASN A 120 -17.96 11.58 11.37
CA ASN A 120 -19.09 11.62 12.29
C ASN A 120 -18.79 12.54 13.47
N ILE A 121 -19.76 13.36 13.86
CA ILE A 121 -19.68 14.15 15.09
C ILE A 121 -20.17 13.25 16.24
N PRO A 122 -19.33 12.95 17.25
CA PRO A 122 -19.74 12.11 18.36
C PRO A 122 -20.91 12.74 19.11
N TYR A 123 -22.03 12.02 19.22
CA TYR A 123 -23.14 12.43 20.08
C TYR A 123 -22.82 12.11 21.54
N MET A 124 -22.88 13.12 22.41
CA MET A 124 -22.49 13.01 23.81
C MET A 124 -23.65 13.30 24.78
N GLY A 125 -24.88 13.32 24.28
CA GLY A 125 -26.07 13.70 25.05
C GLY A 125 -26.39 15.18 24.96
N GLU A 126 -27.68 15.51 25.05
CA GLU A 126 -28.18 16.90 25.03
C GLU A 126 -27.61 17.72 26.20
N GLU A 127 -27.46 17.10 27.38
CA GLU A 127 -26.94 17.74 28.59
C GLU A 127 -25.49 18.24 28.45
N VAL A 128 -24.68 17.57 27.61
CA VAL A 128 -23.27 17.91 27.37
C VAL A 128 -23.14 18.98 26.27
N LEU A 129 -24.04 18.96 25.28
CA LEU A 129 -24.06 19.93 24.18
C LEU A 129 -24.32 21.36 24.68
N ASP A 130 -25.14 21.51 25.73
CA ASP A 130 -25.47 22.82 26.31
C ASP A 130 -24.35 23.42 27.19
N GLN A 131 -23.41 22.59 27.68
CA GLN A 131 -22.34 23.02 28.60
C GLN A 131 -20.99 23.24 27.90
N ASP A 132 -20.67 22.45 26.88
CA ASP A 132 -19.34 22.43 26.23
C ASP A 132 -19.41 22.65 24.70
N GLY A 133 -20.19 23.63 24.24
CA GLY A 133 -20.25 23.98 22.80
C GLY A 133 -18.88 24.30 22.17
N SER A 134 -17.94 24.82 22.97
CA SER A 134 -16.56 25.10 22.55
C SER A 134 -15.78 23.85 22.16
N PHE A 135 -16.08 22.69 22.74
CA PHE A 135 -15.42 21.43 22.39
C PHE A 135 -15.72 21.02 20.95
N ILE A 136 -16.97 21.18 20.51
CA ILE A 136 -17.36 20.82 19.13
C ILE A 136 -16.67 21.75 18.13
N GLU A 137 -16.60 23.05 18.41
CA GLU A 137 -15.86 24.00 17.59
C GLU A 137 -14.37 23.67 17.52
N GLU A 138 -13.75 23.36 18.65
CA GLU A 138 -12.35 22.96 18.71
C GLU A 138 -12.11 21.64 17.96
N LEU A 139 -13.00 20.66 18.11
CA LEU A 139 -12.93 19.38 17.40
C LEU A 139 -12.94 19.61 15.89
N ILE A 140 -13.91 20.39 15.39
CA ILE A 140 -14.03 20.73 13.96
C ILE A 140 -12.78 21.48 13.47
N LYS A 141 -12.23 22.39 14.28
CA LYS A 141 -11.01 23.13 13.94
C LYS A 141 -9.80 22.22 13.72
N ASN A 142 -9.67 21.11 14.47
CA ASN A 142 -8.55 20.18 14.27
C ASN A 142 -8.64 19.40 12.94
N TYR A 143 -9.83 19.31 12.36
CA TYR A 143 -10.05 18.76 11.01
C TYR A 143 -10.13 19.86 9.96
N GLU A 144 -9.60 21.06 10.25
CA GLU A 144 -9.62 22.23 9.36
C GLU A 144 -11.04 22.60 8.86
N GLY A 145 -12.08 22.33 9.65
CA GLY A 145 -13.46 22.57 9.25
C GLY A 145 -14.08 21.47 8.38
N ARG A 146 -13.33 20.43 8.02
CA ARG A 146 -13.79 19.35 7.12
C ARG A 146 -14.56 18.28 7.89
N VAL A 147 -15.89 18.39 7.83
CA VAL A 147 -16.81 17.36 8.34
C VAL A 147 -17.54 16.72 7.16
N HIS A 148 -17.61 15.40 7.13
CA HIS A 148 -18.37 14.69 6.12
C HIS A 148 -19.84 15.12 6.18
N ASN A 149 -20.46 15.38 5.04
CA ASN A 149 -21.82 15.93 4.92
C ASN A 149 -22.00 17.40 5.37
N THR A 150 -20.98 18.26 5.27
CA THR A 150 -21.26 19.72 5.25
C THR A 150 -22.10 20.06 4.00
N PRO A 151 -22.93 21.12 4.02
CA PRO A 151 -23.84 21.48 2.93
C PRO A 151 -23.18 21.59 1.54
N GLU A 152 -21.88 21.86 1.51
CA GLU A 152 -21.02 21.88 0.31
C GLU A 152 -20.91 20.49 -0.37
N HIS A 153 -21.20 19.41 0.36
CA HIS A 153 -21.13 18.02 -0.08
C HIS A 153 -22.49 17.27 -0.09
N VAL A 154 -23.55 17.81 0.52
CA VAL A 154 -24.82 17.05 0.74
C VAL A 154 -25.84 17.18 -0.38
N PHE A 155 -25.71 18.17 -1.26
CA PHE A 155 -26.57 18.29 -2.45
C PHE A 155 -25.76 18.45 -3.72
N ASP A 156 -25.08 17.36 -4.12
CA ASP A 156 -24.44 17.22 -5.43
C ASP A 156 -25.47 17.08 -6.58
N GLU A 157 -26.67 17.68 -6.46
CA GLU A 157 -27.62 17.84 -7.57
C GLU A 157 -27.17 18.93 -8.57
N ALA A 158 -26.05 19.60 -8.26
CA ALA A 158 -25.29 20.48 -9.14
C ALA A 158 -23.92 19.89 -9.55
N ALA A 159 -23.65 18.61 -9.33
CA ALA A 159 -22.44 17.98 -9.85
C ALA A 159 -22.52 17.83 -11.37
N LEU A 160 -21.49 18.30 -12.05
CA LEU A 160 -21.13 17.88 -13.40
C LEU A 160 -20.78 16.39 -13.37
N THR A 161 -21.79 15.51 -13.43
CA THR A 161 -21.59 14.06 -13.52
C THR A 161 -20.85 13.72 -14.81
N ASP A 162 -20.04 12.66 -14.81
CA ASP A 162 -19.20 12.27 -15.95
C ASP A 162 -20.03 12.12 -17.26
N ASP A 163 -21.25 11.58 -17.18
CA ASP A 163 -22.17 11.47 -18.33
C ASP A 163 -22.69 12.82 -18.84
N LEU A 164 -22.92 13.77 -17.93
CA LEU A 164 -23.39 15.12 -18.25
C LEU A 164 -22.25 15.95 -18.85
N LEU A 165 -21.01 15.76 -18.37
CA LEU A 165 -19.82 16.38 -18.93
C LEU A 165 -19.62 16.00 -20.40
N LEU A 166 -19.71 14.70 -20.73
CA LEU A 166 -19.59 14.24 -22.12
C LEU A 166 -20.66 14.85 -23.02
N GLN A 167 -21.92 14.81 -22.59
CA GLN A 167 -23.05 15.32 -23.38
C GLN A 167 -22.97 16.84 -23.56
N LEU A 168 -22.51 17.57 -22.54
CA LEU A 168 -22.34 19.01 -22.61
C LEU A 168 -21.21 19.40 -23.58
N VAL A 169 -20.06 18.71 -23.51
CA VAL A 169 -18.94 18.94 -24.42
C VAL A 169 -19.33 18.60 -25.87
N ASP A 170 -20.05 17.51 -26.10
CA ASP A 170 -20.52 17.13 -27.44
C ASP A 170 -21.55 18.12 -28.00
N ALA A 171 -22.48 18.61 -27.17
CA ALA A 171 -23.45 19.62 -27.56
C ALA A 171 -22.79 20.94 -27.96
N LEU A 172 -21.78 21.37 -27.18
CA LEU A 172 -21.05 22.60 -27.47
C LEU A 172 -20.10 22.47 -28.66
N LYS A 173 -19.47 21.31 -28.87
CA LYS A 173 -18.70 21.01 -30.09
C LYS A 173 -19.57 21.07 -31.34
N LYS A 174 -20.81 20.56 -31.28
CA LYS A 174 -21.78 20.67 -32.37
C LYS A 174 -22.16 22.13 -32.65
N HIS A 175 -22.36 22.92 -31.59
CA HIS A 175 -22.71 24.35 -31.71
C HIS A 175 -21.54 25.20 -32.29
N LYS A 176 -20.28 24.86 -31.97
CA LYS A 176 -19.08 25.50 -32.54
C LYS A 176 -18.94 25.18 -34.04
N LYS A 177 -19.19 23.93 -34.45
CA LYS A 177 -19.21 23.51 -35.86
C LYS A 177 -20.31 24.23 -36.67
N SER A 178 -21.53 24.30 -36.14
CA SER A 178 -22.63 25.02 -36.81
C SER A 178 -22.41 26.54 -36.89
N ALA A 179 -21.66 27.12 -35.94
CA ALA A 179 -21.31 28.54 -36.00
C ALA A 179 -20.25 28.83 -37.07
N GLN A 180 -19.27 27.94 -37.26
CA GLN A 180 -18.23 28.07 -38.30
C GLN A 180 -18.81 27.94 -39.72
N GLU A 181 -19.73 26.99 -39.96
CA GLU A 181 -20.41 26.80 -41.25
C GLU A 181 -21.28 28.01 -41.64
N ASN A 182 -21.87 28.71 -40.67
CA ASN A 182 -22.66 29.93 -40.93
C ASN A 182 -21.76 31.12 -41.31
N THR A 183 -20.58 31.27 -40.71
CA THR A 183 -19.63 32.35 -41.05
C THR A 183 -18.99 32.20 -42.44
N GLU A 184 -18.77 30.99 -42.94
CA GLU A 184 -18.25 30.78 -44.31
C GLU A 184 -19.30 31.08 -45.40
N SER A 185 -20.58 31.12 -45.05
CA SER A 185 -21.68 31.46 -45.97
C SER A 185 -21.92 32.97 -46.14
N GLU A 186 -21.35 33.82 -45.26
CA GLU A 186 -21.57 35.28 -45.26
C GLU A 186 -20.40 36.11 -45.85
N THR A 187 -19.24 35.50 -46.19
CA THR A 187 -18.08 36.21 -46.77
C THR A 187 -17.87 35.98 -48.28
N LYS A 188 -18.95 35.86 -49.06
CA LYS A 188 -18.90 35.88 -50.54
C LYS A 188 -19.82 36.95 -51.12
N THR A 189 -19.55 38.22 -50.81
CA THR A 189 -19.89 39.36 -51.66
C THR A 189 -19.08 40.58 -51.22
N ASP A 190 -18.48 41.23 -52.22
CA ASP A 190 -17.96 42.61 -52.27
C ASP A 190 -16.45 42.88 -52.04
N GLU A 191 -15.81 43.02 -53.22
CA GLU A 191 -14.80 44.02 -53.64
C GLU A 191 -13.35 43.91 -53.09
N GLU A 192 -12.38 43.41 -53.88
CA GLU A 192 -11.61 44.02 -54.98
C GLU A 192 -10.67 45.20 -54.63
N LYS A 193 -9.37 44.91 -54.76
CA LYS A 193 -8.20 45.75 -55.13
C LYS A 193 -7.64 46.75 -54.12
N GLU A 194 -6.46 46.42 -53.59
CA GLU A 194 -5.20 47.03 -54.05
C GLU A 194 -3.99 46.19 -53.62
N THR A 195 -3.07 46.01 -54.59
CA THR A 195 -1.83 45.24 -54.53
C THR A 195 -0.67 46.11 -54.04
N THR A 196 0.28 45.55 -53.28
CA THR A 196 1.72 45.70 -53.54
C THR A 196 2.54 44.65 -52.78
N GLU A 197 3.53 44.12 -53.51
CA GLU A 197 4.39 42.96 -53.29
C GLU A 197 5.50 43.20 -52.24
N GLU A 198 5.77 42.19 -51.41
CA GLU A 198 7.00 41.35 -51.35
C GLU A 198 8.10 41.85 -50.38
N ALA A 199 8.42 41.02 -49.38
CA ALA A 199 9.75 40.40 -49.24
C ALA A 199 9.85 39.59 -47.93
N ASP A 200 10.19 38.31 -48.08
CA ASP A 200 10.74 37.41 -47.07
C ASP A 200 11.92 38.04 -46.31
N CYS A 201 11.96 37.83 -44.99
CA CYS A 201 13.19 37.58 -44.20
C CYS A 201 12.83 37.21 -42.74
N LEU A 202 13.14 35.97 -42.33
CA LEU A 202 13.54 35.61 -40.96
C LEU A 202 14.66 36.57 -40.49
N PRO A 203 14.82 36.94 -39.19
CA PRO A 203 15.21 35.96 -38.14
C PRO A 203 14.92 36.33 -36.65
N LYS A 204 14.94 35.31 -35.77
CA LYS A 204 15.82 35.17 -34.58
C LYS A 204 15.16 34.48 -33.38
N ASP A 205 15.81 33.39 -32.99
CA ASP A 205 15.75 32.73 -31.69
C ASP A 205 16.16 33.67 -30.56
N ASP A 206 15.41 33.64 -29.47
CA ASP A 206 15.91 33.97 -28.13
C ASP A 206 15.40 32.90 -27.15
N GLU A 207 16.32 32.02 -26.73
CA GLU A 207 16.10 31.01 -25.69
C GLU A 207 16.15 31.61 -24.28
N LYS A 208 15.15 31.30 -23.44
CA LYS A 208 15.26 31.14 -21.97
C LYS A 208 13.95 30.65 -21.32
N PRO A 209 14.00 30.11 -20.08
CA PRO A 209 14.28 28.74 -19.62
C PRO A 209 12.97 27.91 -19.39
N PRO A 210 13.03 26.60 -19.07
CA PRO A 210 11.82 25.76 -19.03
C PRO A 210 11.06 25.92 -17.71
N GLY A 211 9.92 26.59 -17.77
CA GLY A 211 8.93 26.66 -16.69
C GLY A 211 7.55 26.35 -17.25
N GLU A 212 6.93 25.28 -16.75
CA GLU A 212 5.52 24.91 -16.88
C GLU A 212 4.97 24.82 -18.32
N THR A 213 5.02 23.62 -18.90
CA THR A 213 4.25 23.29 -20.10
C THR A 213 2.75 23.35 -19.78
N GLY A 214 2.13 24.50 -20.04
CA GLY A 214 0.67 24.61 -20.12
C GLY A 214 0.18 23.80 -21.32
N GLU A 215 -0.55 22.71 -21.06
CA GLU A 215 -1.29 22.00 -22.10
C GLU A 215 -2.30 22.98 -22.72
N THR A 216 -2.17 23.28 -24.02
CA THR A 216 -3.07 24.17 -24.74
C THR A 216 -4.47 23.56 -24.77
N HIS A 217 -5.43 24.23 -24.14
CA HIS A 217 -6.79 23.73 -24.02
C HIS A 217 -7.82 24.69 -24.63
N ASP A 218 -8.91 24.14 -25.18
CA ASP A 218 -9.89 24.86 -26.00
C ASP A 218 -10.76 25.79 -25.12
N GLU A 219 -11.07 27.02 -25.57
CA GLU A 219 -11.87 28.05 -24.84
C GLU A 219 -13.26 27.53 -24.35
N LEU A 220 -13.70 26.42 -24.95
CA LEU A 220 -14.89 25.66 -24.59
C LEU A 220 -14.96 25.28 -23.10
N PHE A 221 -13.84 24.82 -22.55
CA PHE A 221 -13.85 24.22 -21.24
C PHE A 221 -13.62 25.23 -20.13
N ASP A 222 -13.00 26.38 -20.45
CA ASP A 222 -13.06 27.56 -19.59
C ASP A 222 -14.50 28.06 -19.46
N ALA A 223 -15.30 27.97 -20.52
CA ALA A 223 -16.73 28.27 -20.45
C ALA A 223 -17.50 27.27 -19.57
N ILE A 224 -17.17 25.97 -19.59
CA ILE A 224 -17.76 24.95 -18.70
C ILE A 224 -17.31 25.15 -17.25
N ALA A 225 -16.03 25.45 -17.02
CA ALA A 225 -15.48 25.72 -15.69
C ALA A 225 -16.16 26.94 -15.03
N SER A 226 -16.46 27.98 -15.82
CA SER A 226 -17.16 29.18 -15.34
C SER A 226 -18.60 28.94 -14.83
N LEU A 227 -19.20 27.77 -15.11
CA LEU A 227 -20.50 27.38 -14.58
C LEU A 227 -20.45 26.91 -13.11
N PHE A 228 -19.25 26.60 -12.60
CA PHE A 228 -19.03 26.02 -11.27
C PHE A 228 -17.96 26.78 -10.46
N PRO A 229 -18.15 28.10 -10.20
CA PRO A 229 -17.16 28.93 -9.50
C PRO A 229 -16.90 28.46 -8.06
N ASP A 230 -17.93 27.93 -7.38
CA ASP A 230 -17.87 27.47 -5.98
C ASP A 230 -16.98 26.22 -5.79
N LYS A 231 -16.68 25.51 -6.89
CA LYS A 231 -15.85 24.30 -6.90
C LYS A 231 -14.40 24.57 -7.32
N GLY A 232 -14.03 25.83 -7.62
CA GLY A 232 -12.67 26.22 -7.99
C GLY A 232 -12.09 25.53 -9.23
N LEU A 233 -12.95 24.99 -10.11
CA LEU A 233 -12.52 24.26 -11.31
C LEU A 233 -11.87 25.21 -12.31
N THR A 234 -10.71 24.84 -12.83
CA THR A 234 -10.06 25.49 -13.97
C THR A 234 -10.44 24.76 -15.26
N GLY A 235 -10.37 25.42 -16.43
CA GLY A 235 -10.63 24.75 -17.70
C GLY A 235 -9.71 23.55 -17.96
N ALA A 236 -8.47 23.60 -17.46
CA ALA A 236 -7.53 22.48 -17.50
C ALA A 236 -8.01 21.27 -16.67
N GLU A 237 -8.64 21.51 -15.52
CA GLU A 237 -9.20 20.43 -14.68
C GLU A 237 -10.40 19.77 -15.37
N VAL A 238 -11.27 20.58 -15.98
CA VAL A 238 -12.42 20.09 -16.75
C VAL A 238 -11.95 19.32 -17.99
N TYR A 239 -10.84 19.73 -18.63
CA TYR A 239 -10.23 18.97 -19.72
C TYR A 239 -9.83 17.58 -19.26
N ARG A 240 -9.06 17.52 -18.17
CA ARG A 240 -8.47 16.30 -17.65
C ARG A 240 -9.56 15.33 -17.28
N ARG A 241 -10.63 15.83 -16.63
CA ARG A 241 -11.82 15.04 -16.35
C ARG A 241 -12.54 14.56 -17.61
N TYR A 242 -12.72 15.41 -18.63
CA TYR A 242 -13.35 15.01 -19.90
C TYR A 242 -12.53 13.95 -20.64
N LYS A 243 -11.21 14.13 -20.72
CA LYS A 243 -10.27 13.18 -21.31
C LYS A 243 -10.30 11.85 -20.55
N ASN A 244 -10.17 11.87 -19.23
CA ASN A 244 -10.30 10.68 -18.38
C ASN A 244 -11.63 9.95 -18.58
N VAL A 245 -12.74 10.67 -18.76
CA VAL A 245 -14.07 10.07 -18.97
C VAL A 245 -14.23 9.51 -20.40
N LEU A 246 -13.69 10.17 -21.41
CA LEU A 246 -13.60 9.64 -22.77
C LEU A 246 -12.75 8.39 -22.82
N ASP A 247 -11.58 8.43 -22.20
CA ASP A 247 -10.64 7.32 -22.14
C ASP A 247 -11.28 6.15 -21.36
N ARG A 248 -12.09 6.40 -20.31
CA ARG A 248 -12.92 5.36 -19.67
C ARG A 248 -13.97 4.75 -20.60
N LYS A 249 -14.63 5.54 -21.47
CA LYS A 249 -15.61 5.04 -22.45
C LYS A 249 -14.96 4.30 -23.62
N ASN A 250 -13.76 4.73 -24.02
CA ASN A 250 -12.99 4.17 -25.12
C ASN A 250 -12.08 3.01 -24.67
N GLY A 251 -11.93 2.79 -23.36
CA GLY A 251 -11.19 1.67 -22.78
C GLY A 251 -9.71 1.96 -22.43
N GLU A 252 -9.27 3.21 -22.50
CA GLU A 252 -7.86 3.62 -22.47
C GLU A 252 -7.34 4.10 -21.09
N LEU A 253 -8.17 4.52 -20.11
CA LEU A 253 -7.70 4.86 -18.74
C LEU A 253 -8.62 4.39 -17.58
N PRO A 254 -8.05 4.04 -16.40
CA PRO A 254 -8.81 3.64 -15.21
C PRO A 254 -9.40 4.82 -14.40
N PRO A 255 -10.47 4.62 -13.59
CA PRO A 255 -11.05 5.65 -12.73
C PRO A 255 -10.22 6.06 -11.50
N GLU A 256 -9.95 7.36 -11.30
CA GLU A 256 -9.47 7.88 -10.01
C GLU A 256 -10.49 7.76 -8.85
N CYS A 257 -9.95 7.27 -7.73
CA CYS A 257 -10.23 7.49 -6.31
C CYS A 257 -11.69 7.70 -5.81
N THR A 258 -12.35 6.59 -5.48
CA THR A 258 -13.25 6.49 -4.31
C THR A 258 -12.96 5.19 -3.52
N PRO A 259 -13.23 5.14 -2.19
CA PRO A 259 -12.78 4.03 -1.35
C PRO A 259 -13.61 2.75 -1.55
N ASN A 260 -12.97 1.74 -2.12
CA ASN A 260 -12.81 0.39 -1.57
C ASN A 260 -13.96 -0.64 -1.47
N ILE A 261 -15.14 -0.48 -2.07
CA ILE A 261 -16.14 -1.59 -2.11
C ILE A 261 -16.58 -2.03 -3.52
N ASP A 262 -16.63 -1.14 -4.51
CA ASP A 262 -17.09 -1.51 -5.87
C ASP A 262 -15.99 -2.10 -6.77
N ARG A 263 -14.74 -2.14 -6.27
CA ARG A 263 -13.55 -2.62 -7.00
C ARG A 263 -13.60 -4.11 -7.36
N TYR A 264 -14.25 -4.94 -6.55
CA TYR A 264 -14.25 -6.40 -6.75
C TYR A 264 -15.31 -6.91 -7.73
N LYS A 265 -16.39 -6.17 -7.97
CA LYS A 265 -17.47 -6.63 -8.88
C LYS A 265 -17.16 -6.34 -10.36
N ASN A 266 -16.50 -5.23 -10.66
CA ASN A 266 -16.29 -4.79 -12.05
C ASN A 266 -15.11 -5.45 -12.78
N VAL A 267 -14.27 -6.23 -12.09
CA VAL A 267 -13.18 -7.00 -12.72
C VAL A 267 -13.71 -8.30 -13.35
N LEU A 268 -14.79 -8.87 -12.80
CA LEU A 268 -15.36 -10.14 -13.28
C LEU A 268 -16.27 -9.99 -14.52
N ASP A 269 -16.73 -8.77 -14.84
CA ASP A 269 -17.71 -8.52 -15.91
C ASP A 269 -17.16 -7.92 -17.22
N ARG A 270 -15.82 -7.79 -17.36
CA ARG A 270 -15.23 -7.28 -18.63
C ARG A 270 -15.28 -8.35 -19.71
N LYS A 271 -16.29 -8.30 -20.58
CA LYS A 271 -16.49 -9.24 -21.70
C LYS A 271 -15.40 -9.26 -22.78
N ASN A 272 -14.45 -8.31 -22.80
CA ASN A 272 -13.49 -8.15 -23.91
C ASN A 272 -12.00 -8.23 -23.56
N GLY A 273 -11.58 -8.59 -22.34
CA GLY A 273 -10.19 -9.00 -22.07
C GLY A 273 -9.06 -7.96 -22.23
N GLU A 274 -9.32 -6.73 -22.72
CA GLU A 274 -8.28 -5.70 -22.90
C GLU A 274 -7.94 -4.99 -21.57
N LEU A 275 -6.69 -5.14 -21.13
CA LEU A 275 -6.13 -4.49 -19.94
C LEU A 275 -5.68 -3.05 -20.26
N PRO A 276 -5.72 -2.12 -19.29
CA PRO A 276 -5.18 -0.77 -19.47
C PRO A 276 -3.71 -0.78 -19.93
N PRO A 277 -3.25 0.25 -20.66
CA PRO A 277 -1.91 0.26 -21.28
C PRO A 277 -0.74 0.15 -20.29
N GLU A 278 -0.88 0.64 -19.04
CA GLU A 278 0.16 0.46 -18.02
C GLU A 278 0.07 -0.87 -17.26
N CYS A 279 -0.96 -1.69 -17.50
CA CYS A 279 -1.13 -2.99 -16.87
C CYS A 279 -0.50 -4.09 -17.74
N THR A 280 0.43 -4.85 -17.16
CA THR A 280 0.99 -6.02 -17.83
C THR A 280 0.01 -7.19 -17.76
N PRO A 281 -0.39 -7.80 -18.90
CA PRO A 281 -1.22 -9.01 -18.91
C PRO A 281 -0.59 -10.16 -18.13
N ASN A 282 -1.44 -11.02 -17.55
CA ASN A 282 -0.96 -12.22 -16.86
C ASN A 282 -0.16 -13.09 -17.85
N ILE A 283 1.04 -13.48 -17.45
CA ILE A 283 1.93 -14.35 -18.23
C ILE A 283 1.31 -15.72 -18.52
N ASP A 284 0.43 -16.20 -17.65
CA ASP A 284 -0.28 -17.48 -17.82
C ASP A 284 -1.55 -17.35 -18.69
N SER A 285 -1.87 -16.15 -19.17
CA SER A 285 -3.05 -15.89 -20.00
C SER A 285 -2.80 -16.24 -21.47
N PRO A 286 -3.82 -16.70 -22.22
CA PRO A 286 -3.73 -16.80 -23.68
C PRO A 286 -3.50 -15.45 -24.38
N MET A 287 -3.73 -14.32 -23.68
CA MET A 287 -3.44 -12.96 -24.17
C MET A 287 -2.08 -12.42 -23.68
N ALA A 288 -1.16 -13.29 -23.26
CA ALA A 288 0.16 -12.88 -22.78
C ALA A 288 0.96 -12.13 -23.87
N GLN A 289 1.39 -10.91 -23.55
CA GLN A 289 2.20 -10.08 -24.42
C GLN A 289 3.69 -10.24 -24.12
N SER A 290 4.53 -9.92 -25.10
CA SER A 290 5.99 -9.87 -24.92
C SER A 290 6.40 -8.52 -24.32
N VAL A 291 6.77 -8.50 -23.05
CA VAL A 291 7.10 -7.28 -22.29
C VAL A 291 8.53 -7.31 -21.74
N SER A 292 9.00 -6.17 -21.21
CA SER A 292 10.33 -6.12 -20.57
C SER A 292 10.35 -6.82 -19.20
N ARG A 293 11.54 -7.05 -18.66
CA ARG A 293 11.72 -7.61 -17.32
C ARG A 293 11.12 -6.69 -16.24
N GLU A 294 11.38 -5.40 -16.35
CA GLU A 294 10.94 -4.39 -15.39
C GLU A 294 9.42 -4.30 -15.37
N GLN A 295 8.76 -4.38 -16.54
CA GLN A 295 7.30 -4.45 -16.65
C GLN A 295 6.76 -5.75 -16.04
N SER A 296 7.34 -6.91 -16.40
CA SER A 296 6.93 -8.22 -15.88
C SER A 296 7.00 -8.31 -14.36
N LEU A 297 8.02 -7.69 -13.74
CA LEU A 297 8.25 -7.72 -12.30
C LEU A 297 7.73 -6.48 -11.58
N HIS A 298 7.15 -5.50 -12.27
CA HIS A 298 6.80 -4.19 -11.70
C HIS A 298 5.89 -4.34 -10.48
N SER A 299 4.75 -5.02 -10.63
CA SER A 299 3.80 -5.23 -9.53
C SER A 299 4.43 -5.97 -8.36
N PHE A 300 5.28 -6.96 -8.64
CA PHE A 300 5.97 -7.72 -7.60
C PHE A 300 6.98 -6.85 -6.84
N HIS A 301 7.78 -6.03 -7.54
CA HIS A 301 8.77 -5.16 -6.92
C HIS A 301 8.15 -3.98 -6.16
N MET A 302 7.03 -3.45 -6.63
CA MET A 302 6.36 -2.30 -6.01
C MET A 302 5.51 -2.67 -4.81
N LEU A 303 4.82 -3.81 -4.84
CA LEU A 303 3.91 -4.20 -3.75
C LEU A 303 4.59 -5.06 -2.68
N PHE A 304 5.71 -5.72 -2.99
CA PHE A 304 6.37 -6.62 -2.03
C PHE A 304 7.12 -5.87 -0.93
N CYS A 305 6.74 -6.11 0.32
CA CYS A 305 7.48 -5.63 1.47
C CYS A 305 8.58 -6.63 1.87
N ARG A 306 9.85 -6.24 1.70
CA ARG A 306 11.02 -7.04 2.10
C ARG A 306 11.15 -7.25 3.62
N ARG A 307 10.49 -6.44 4.45
CA ARG A 307 10.57 -6.52 5.93
C ARG A 307 9.72 -7.66 6.49
N CYS A 308 8.50 -7.83 5.97
CA CYS A 308 7.54 -8.81 6.46
C CYS A 308 7.14 -9.89 5.45
N TYR A 309 7.70 -9.84 4.22
CA TYR A 309 7.51 -10.82 3.15
C TYR A 309 6.04 -10.96 2.68
N LYS A 310 5.29 -9.85 2.67
CA LYS A 310 3.90 -9.76 2.19
C LYS A 310 3.78 -8.72 1.10
N TYR A 311 2.83 -8.91 0.19
CA TYR A 311 2.42 -7.87 -0.77
C TYR A 311 1.43 -6.91 -0.09
N ASP A 312 1.57 -5.62 -0.35
CA ASP A 312 0.71 -4.55 0.20
C ASP A 312 0.52 -4.67 1.71
N CYS A 313 1.64 -4.63 2.44
CA CYS A 313 1.61 -5.00 3.85
C CYS A 313 1.00 -3.89 4.73
N PHE A 314 0.17 -4.30 5.70
CA PHE A 314 -0.52 -3.39 6.62
C PHE A 314 0.38 -2.67 7.64
N MET A 315 1.69 -2.88 7.63
CA MET A 315 2.62 -2.38 8.67
C MET A 315 3.63 -1.37 8.14
N HIS A 316 4.12 -1.59 6.91
CA HIS A 316 5.15 -0.79 6.28
C HIS A 316 4.51 -0.20 5.03
N GLY A 317 3.89 0.98 5.18
CA GLY A 317 3.26 1.69 4.07
C GLY A 317 4.26 2.09 2.96
N TRP A 318 3.80 2.86 1.98
CA TRP A 318 4.50 3.23 0.74
C TRP A 318 5.89 3.89 0.88
N ARG A 319 6.31 4.24 2.11
CA ARG A 319 7.61 4.85 2.41
C ARG A 319 8.79 3.87 2.37
N THR A 320 8.56 2.59 2.09
CA THR A 320 9.65 1.69 1.73
C THR A 320 10.12 2.07 0.32
N LEU A 321 11.30 2.71 0.23
CA LEU A 321 12.01 2.92 -1.04
C LEU A 321 11.85 1.68 -1.91
N PRO A 322 11.59 1.82 -3.23
CA PRO A 322 11.51 0.69 -4.14
C PRO A 322 12.69 -0.20 -3.85
N THR A 323 12.44 -1.40 -3.34
CA THR A 323 13.51 -2.32 -3.04
C THR A 323 14.13 -2.66 -4.38
N GLN A 324 15.17 -1.94 -4.77
CA GLN A 324 16.09 -2.45 -5.75
C GLN A 324 16.73 -3.65 -5.06
N ILE A 325 16.15 -4.82 -5.29
CA ILE A 325 16.71 -6.10 -4.90
C ILE A 325 17.96 -6.27 -5.77
N LYS A 326 19.03 -5.54 -5.43
CA LYS A 326 20.34 -5.71 -6.03
C LYS A 326 20.90 -6.98 -5.40
N ARG A 327 20.71 -8.11 -6.08
CA ARG A 327 21.44 -9.33 -5.75
C ARG A 327 22.92 -9.05 -6.06
N LYS A 328 23.82 -9.45 -5.16
CA LYS A 328 25.24 -9.56 -5.51
C LYS A 328 25.33 -10.45 -6.75
N SER A 329 26.16 -10.06 -7.72
CA SER A 329 26.37 -10.84 -8.94
C SER A 329 26.55 -12.31 -8.57
N PRO A 330 25.76 -13.24 -9.16
CA PRO A 330 25.84 -14.65 -8.84
C PRO A 330 27.28 -15.15 -8.86
N VAL A 331 27.62 -15.95 -7.86
CA VAL A 331 28.76 -16.88 -7.92
C VAL A 331 28.69 -17.58 -9.27
N ASP A 332 29.79 -17.60 -10.01
CA ASP A 332 29.85 -18.11 -11.39
C ASP A 332 29.06 -19.42 -11.56
N LEU A 333 27.85 -19.30 -12.12
CA LEU A 333 26.90 -20.41 -12.34
C LEU A 333 27.12 -21.05 -13.71
N GLN A 334 28.24 -20.78 -14.40
CA GLN A 334 28.52 -21.38 -15.69
C GLN A 334 28.70 -22.90 -15.55
N GLU A 335 27.78 -23.64 -16.15
CA GLU A 335 27.91 -25.09 -16.28
C GLU A 335 29.08 -25.39 -17.22
N THR A 336 29.95 -26.34 -16.85
CA THR A 336 31.12 -26.73 -17.67
C THR A 336 30.84 -27.91 -18.59
N ASN A 337 29.70 -28.58 -18.42
CA ASN A 337 29.34 -29.80 -19.16
C ASN A 337 28.05 -29.58 -19.97
N PRO A 338 27.92 -30.17 -21.17
CA PRO A 338 26.74 -30.02 -21.99
C PRO A 338 25.51 -30.68 -21.35
N CYS A 339 24.37 -29.97 -21.35
CA CYS A 339 23.12 -30.46 -20.75
C CYS A 339 22.38 -31.53 -21.58
N GLY A 340 22.86 -31.83 -22.80
CA GLY A 340 22.25 -32.77 -23.73
C GLY A 340 22.72 -32.54 -25.18
N THR A 341 22.13 -33.27 -26.12
CA THR A 341 22.50 -33.20 -27.56
C THR A 341 22.17 -31.85 -28.20
N GLU A 342 21.11 -31.17 -27.74
CA GLU A 342 20.70 -29.82 -28.17
C GLU A 342 21.21 -28.73 -27.19
N CYS A 343 22.43 -28.88 -26.68
CA CYS A 343 23.06 -27.89 -25.80
C CYS A 343 23.71 -26.75 -26.60
N TYR A 344 23.59 -25.52 -26.09
CA TYR A 344 24.23 -24.35 -26.68
C TYR A 344 25.76 -24.45 -26.79
N MET A 345 26.39 -25.23 -25.90
CA MET A 345 27.85 -25.41 -25.90
C MET A 345 28.36 -26.02 -27.21
N HIS A 346 27.56 -26.89 -27.85
CA HIS A 346 27.90 -27.46 -29.16
C HIS A 346 27.85 -26.42 -30.30
N VAL A 347 27.07 -25.36 -30.14
CA VAL A 347 26.95 -24.26 -31.10
C VAL A 347 28.00 -23.18 -30.81
N LYS A 348 28.27 -22.91 -29.54
CA LYS A 348 29.32 -22.00 -29.08
C LYS A 348 30.71 -22.44 -29.55
N SER A 349 31.02 -23.74 -29.47
CA SER A 349 32.29 -24.29 -29.98
C SER A 349 32.47 -24.15 -31.50
N VAL A 350 31.38 -24.05 -32.26
CA VAL A 350 31.42 -23.83 -33.71
C VAL A 350 31.62 -22.36 -34.04
N HIS A 351 30.98 -21.45 -33.31
CA HIS A 351 31.16 -20.00 -33.49
C HIS A 351 32.53 -19.49 -33.00
N GLU A 352 33.04 -19.98 -31.87
CA GLU A 352 34.40 -19.61 -31.41
C GLU A 352 35.50 -20.13 -32.36
N GLY A 353 35.29 -21.27 -33.02
CA GLY A 353 36.20 -21.80 -34.05
C GLY A 353 36.22 -21.01 -35.37
N GLU A 354 35.16 -20.26 -35.68
CA GLU A 354 35.08 -19.39 -36.86
C GLU A 354 35.65 -17.98 -36.60
N GLU A 355 35.57 -17.47 -35.37
CA GLU A 355 36.16 -16.17 -34.98
C GLU A 355 37.68 -16.22 -34.79
N ASP A 356 38.23 -17.36 -34.34
CA ASP A 356 39.68 -17.61 -34.31
C ASP A 356 40.30 -17.71 -35.72
N SER A 357 39.47 -17.81 -36.78
CA SER A 357 39.92 -17.80 -38.18
C SER A 357 39.99 -16.40 -38.79
N LYS A 358 39.55 -15.35 -38.08
CA LYS A 358 39.47 -13.97 -38.61
C LYS A 358 39.99 -12.86 -37.70
N SER A 359 40.63 -13.18 -36.57
CA SER A 359 41.20 -12.16 -35.67
C SER A 359 42.66 -12.47 -35.28
N SER A 360 43.57 -12.42 -36.26
CA SER A 360 45.01 -12.31 -35.97
C SER A 360 45.56 -10.99 -36.50
N GLU A 361 45.35 -9.91 -35.72
CA GLU A 361 46.09 -8.63 -35.62
C GLU A 361 45.19 -7.68 -34.79
N SER A 362 45.52 -7.04 -33.68
CA SER A 362 46.76 -6.81 -32.93
C SER A 362 46.35 -6.16 -31.59
N VAL A 363 46.83 -6.64 -30.42
CA VAL A 363 46.97 -5.82 -29.20
C VAL A 363 48.26 -6.21 -28.49
N SER A 364 49.04 -5.17 -28.21
CA SER A 364 50.41 -5.12 -27.74
C SER A 364 50.62 -5.75 -26.36
N THR A 365 51.50 -6.74 -26.29
CA THR A 365 52.28 -7.02 -25.08
C THR A 365 53.66 -6.38 -25.22
N SER A 366 53.84 -5.25 -24.54
CA SER A 366 55.16 -4.68 -24.30
C SER A 366 55.91 -5.57 -23.31
N ARG A 367 56.81 -6.41 -23.81
CA ARG A 367 57.98 -6.88 -23.06
C ARG A 367 59.23 -6.75 -23.91
N ARG A 368 60.12 -5.88 -23.44
CA ARG A 368 61.50 -5.67 -23.92
C ARG A 368 62.25 -7.00 -24.06
N SER A 369 62.85 -7.26 -25.21
CA SER A 369 64.31 -7.52 -25.32
C SER A 369 64.76 -7.84 -26.76
N ARG A 370 65.73 -7.03 -27.21
CA ARG A 370 66.75 -7.18 -28.27
C ARG A 370 66.90 -8.57 -28.93
N VAL A 371 67.05 -8.60 -30.27
CA VAL A 371 68.32 -8.86 -31.01
C VAL A 371 68.06 -8.91 -32.53
N SER A 372 69.09 -8.53 -33.28
CA SER A 372 69.18 -8.14 -34.69
C SER A 372 68.87 -9.17 -35.79
N SER A 373 68.42 -8.58 -36.90
CA SER A 373 68.61 -8.87 -38.33
C SER A 373 69.61 -9.98 -38.74
N LYS A 374 69.22 -10.80 -39.73
CA LYS A 374 69.84 -10.83 -41.07
C LYS A 374 69.22 -11.86 -42.04
N ASP A 375 68.92 -11.36 -43.24
CA ASP A 375 69.25 -11.87 -44.58
C ASP A 375 69.00 -13.35 -44.98
N ASN A 376 68.32 -13.48 -46.13
CA ASN A 376 68.82 -14.02 -47.42
C ASN A 376 68.04 -15.21 -48.06
N LYS A 377 67.46 -14.87 -49.23
CA LYS A 377 67.64 -15.47 -50.57
C LYS A 377 67.26 -16.94 -50.88
N GLY A 378 66.45 -17.03 -51.95
CA GLY A 378 66.60 -17.99 -53.06
C GLY A 378 65.68 -19.20 -52.97
N GLY A 379 65.02 -19.69 -54.02
CA GLY A 379 64.99 -19.34 -55.43
C GLY A 379 64.17 -20.39 -56.20
N LYS A 380 63.48 -19.92 -57.26
CA LYS A 380 63.07 -20.59 -58.52
C LYS A 380 62.52 -22.03 -58.51
N GLY A 381 61.33 -22.17 -59.10
CA GLY A 381 60.91 -23.39 -59.79
C GLY A 381 59.46 -23.32 -60.30
N ASN A 382 59.27 -22.88 -61.55
CA ASN A 382 58.08 -23.15 -62.38
C ASN A 382 58.61 -23.99 -63.57
N PRO A 383 57.83 -24.85 -64.28
CA PRO A 383 56.83 -24.31 -65.22
C PRO A 383 55.67 -25.23 -65.68
N LYS A 384 54.74 -24.61 -66.46
CA LYS A 384 53.75 -25.15 -67.42
C LYS A 384 52.49 -25.75 -66.79
N GLY A 385 51.26 -25.38 -67.15
CA GLY A 385 50.58 -25.00 -68.41
C GLY A 385 49.27 -25.81 -68.37
N SER A 386 48.05 -25.38 -68.70
CA SER A 386 47.51 -24.56 -69.79
C SER A 386 45.98 -24.54 -69.63
N GLY A 387 45.30 -23.50 -70.13
CA GLY A 387 43.90 -23.61 -70.60
C GLY A 387 42.85 -22.77 -69.85
N PHE A 388 42.53 -21.60 -70.40
CA PHE A 388 41.19 -21.00 -70.30
C PHE A 388 40.28 -21.64 -71.36
N PRO A 389 38.98 -21.84 -71.10
CA PRO A 389 38.01 -20.79 -71.43
C PRO A 389 36.88 -20.60 -70.38
N SER A 390 36.38 -19.37 -70.25
CA SER A 390 35.08 -19.02 -69.62
C SER A 390 33.90 -19.44 -70.53
N PRO A 391 32.62 -19.16 -70.20
CA PRO A 391 31.93 -18.90 -68.92
C PRO A 391 30.69 -19.82 -68.73
N GLU A 392 30.15 -19.99 -67.51
CA GLU A 392 28.69 -20.19 -67.35
C GLU A 392 28.23 -20.02 -65.90
N LYS A 393 27.12 -19.30 -65.75
CA LYS A 393 26.44 -19.01 -64.48
C LYS A 393 25.77 -20.29 -63.99
N THR A 394 26.00 -20.68 -62.74
CA THR A 394 25.03 -21.46 -61.95
C THR A 394 25.26 -21.22 -60.46
N ALA A 395 24.14 -21.14 -59.75
CA ALA A 395 24.01 -20.67 -58.38
C ALA A 395 24.82 -21.47 -57.37
N THR A 396 25.47 -20.78 -56.43
CA THR A 396 25.97 -21.36 -55.19
C THR A 396 25.16 -20.83 -54.02
N GLU A 397 24.62 -21.79 -53.29
CA GLU A 397 23.71 -21.70 -52.15
C GLU A 397 24.25 -20.78 -51.04
N GLY A 398 23.38 -19.89 -50.59
CA GLY A 398 23.60 -19.06 -49.41
C GLY A 398 23.55 -19.90 -48.12
N SER A 399 24.49 -19.58 -47.23
CA SER A 399 24.62 -19.93 -45.81
C SER A 399 23.38 -20.52 -45.10
N ASN A 400 23.55 -21.76 -44.63
CA ASN A 400 22.67 -22.54 -43.75
C ASN A 400 22.31 -21.91 -42.38
N ALA A 401 22.81 -20.72 -42.05
CA ALA A 401 22.56 -20.06 -40.77
C ALA A 401 21.19 -19.36 -40.73
N ASP A 402 20.80 -18.69 -41.82
CA ASP A 402 19.54 -17.94 -41.89
C ASP A 402 18.30 -18.86 -41.90
N HIS A 403 18.44 -20.10 -42.38
CA HIS A 403 17.33 -21.04 -42.47
C HIS A 403 17.05 -21.77 -41.13
N LEU A 404 18.02 -21.83 -40.21
CA LEU A 404 17.85 -22.38 -38.86
C LEU A 404 17.31 -21.36 -37.86
N LEU A 405 17.49 -20.06 -38.12
CA LEU A 405 17.02 -18.95 -37.28
C LEU A 405 15.51 -18.69 -37.40
N ALA A 406 14.83 -19.26 -38.39
CA ALA A 406 13.47 -18.91 -38.80
C ALA A 406 12.36 -19.87 -38.30
N THR A 407 12.65 -20.89 -37.49
CA THR A 407 11.67 -21.99 -37.26
C THR A 407 11.11 -22.10 -35.85
N THR A 408 11.51 -21.24 -34.90
CA THR A 408 11.02 -21.33 -33.53
C THR A 408 10.13 -20.14 -33.17
N GLU A 409 8.81 -20.33 -33.23
CA GLU A 409 7.86 -19.33 -32.73
C GLU A 409 7.97 -19.21 -31.20
N TRP A 410 8.09 -17.98 -30.70
CA TRP A 410 8.10 -17.67 -29.26
C TRP A 410 6.80 -16.97 -28.89
N THR A 411 6.14 -17.47 -27.86
CA THR A 411 4.97 -16.81 -27.27
C THR A 411 5.39 -15.57 -26.47
N GLY A 412 4.45 -14.64 -26.27
CA GLY A 412 4.69 -13.46 -25.43
C GLY A 412 5.12 -13.83 -24.00
N ALA A 413 4.57 -14.92 -23.47
CA ALA A 413 4.93 -15.47 -22.17
C ALA A 413 6.38 -15.97 -22.12
N GLU A 414 6.80 -16.80 -23.07
CA GLU A 414 8.17 -17.34 -23.12
C GLU A 414 9.21 -16.23 -23.29
N ALA A 415 8.93 -15.24 -24.15
CA ALA A 415 9.82 -14.11 -24.37
C ALA A 415 9.98 -13.24 -23.10
N SER A 416 8.88 -12.96 -22.40
CA SER A 416 8.91 -12.21 -21.14
C SER A 416 9.64 -12.98 -20.04
N LEU A 417 9.39 -14.28 -19.92
CA LEU A 417 10.06 -15.15 -18.96
C LEU A 417 11.57 -15.26 -19.23
N PHE A 418 11.98 -15.36 -20.50
CA PHE A 418 13.38 -15.34 -20.90
C PHE A 418 14.09 -14.06 -20.44
N ARG A 419 13.49 -12.88 -20.68
CA ARG A 419 14.04 -11.58 -20.24
C ARG A 419 14.14 -11.46 -18.72
N VAL A 420 13.21 -12.06 -17.97
CA VAL A 420 13.27 -12.12 -16.50
C VAL A 420 14.41 -13.02 -16.02
N LEU A 421 14.56 -14.21 -16.61
CA LEU A 421 15.52 -15.23 -16.16
C LEU A 421 16.96 -14.90 -16.56
N ARG A 422 17.19 -14.28 -17.73
CA ARG A 422 18.53 -14.04 -18.27
C ARG A 422 19.47 -13.28 -17.32
N PRO A 423 19.07 -12.14 -16.70
CA PRO A 423 19.92 -11.44 -15.73
C PRO A 423 20.06 -12.20 -14.40
N ILE A 424 19.09 -13.03 -14.02
CA ILE A 424 19.09 -13.77 -12.75
C ILE A 424 20.08 -14.94 -12.79
N TYR A 425 20.15 -15.63 -13.93
CA TYR A 425 21.00 -16.81 -14.15
C TYR A 425 22.28 -16.47 -14.93
N CYS A 426 22.60 -15.20 -15.13
CA CYS A 426 23.84 -14.72 -15.78
C CYS A 426 24.21 -15.48 -17.05
N ASN A 427 23.26 -15.61 -17.99
CA ASN A 427 23.44 -16.34 -19.24
C ASN A 427 23.72 -17.86 -19.09
N ASN A 428 23.41 -18.50 -17.96
CA ASN A 428 23.32 -19.96 -17.91
C ASN A 428 22.06 -20.43 -18.67
N TYR A 429 22.23 -20.64 -19.98
CA TYR A 429 21.15 -21.01 -20.88
C TYR A 429 20.60 -22.43 -20.64
N CYS A 430 21.40 -23.34 -20.06
CA CYS A 430 20.95 -24.67 -19.66
C CYS A 430 19.87 -24.58 -18.58
N SER A 431 20.16 -23.82 -17.51
CA SER A 431 19.23 -23.58 -16.42
C SER A 431 17.99 -22.79 -16.86
N ILE A 432 18.16 -21.79 -17.73
CA ILE A 432 17.05 -21.01 -18.29
C ILE A 432 16.12 -21.93 -19.11
N ALA A 433 16.68 -22.78 -19.98
CA ALA A 433 15.89 -23.74 -20.76
C ALA A 433 15.14 -24.74 -19.88
N ASN A 434 15.76 -25.24 -18.82
CA ASN A 434 15.11 -26.14 -17.85
C ASN A 434 13.93 -25.48 -17.11
N LEU A 435 13.98 -24.16 -16.91
CA LEU A 435 12.89 -23.39 -16.28
C LEU A 435 11.76 -23.06 -17.25
N ILE A 436 12.09 -22.68 -18.49
CA ILE A 436 11.10 -22.41 -19.54
C ILE A 436 10.38 -23.70 -19.97
N ARG A 437 11.10 -24.83 -19.99
CA ARG A 437 10.64 -26.19 -20.35
C ARG A 437 10.15 -26.39 -21.78
N THR A 438 9.56 -25.39 -22.41
CA THR A 438 9.04 -25.45 -23.79
C THR A 438 10.12 -25.20 -24.85
N LYS A 439 11.30 -24.73 -24.44
CA LYS A 439 12.44 -24.42 -25.32
C LYS A 439 13.67 -25.21 -24.91
N THR A 440 14.44 -25.63 -25.92
CA THR A 440 15.74 -26.29 -25.76
C THR A 440 16.83 -25.29 -25.41
N CYS A 441 17.93 -25.79 -24.86
CA CYS A 441 19.07 -24.97 -24.50
C CYS A 441 19.67 -24.21 -25.71
N LYS A 442 19.74 -24.87 -26.86
CA LYS A 442 20.13 -24.26 -28.14
C LYS A 442 19.20 -23.12 -28.56
N GLU A 443 17.88 -23.30 -28.48
CA GLU A 443 16.91 -22.26 -28.86
C GLU A 443 16.98 -21.04 -27.93
N VAL A 444 17.18 -21.25 -26.63
CA VAL A 444 17.37 -20.17 -25.65
C VAL A 444 18.64 -19.36 -25.95
N TYR A 445 19.72 -20.02 -26.34
CA TYR A 445 20.97 -19.35 -26.75
C TYR A 445 20.79 -18.54 -28.03
N LEU A 446 20.14 -19.11 -29.06
CA LEU A 446 19.85 -18.39 -30.30
C LEU A 446 18.97 -17.16 -30.05
N ARG A 447 17.99 -17.25 -29.14
CA ARG A 447 17.20 -16.10 -28.72
C ARG A 447 18.04 -15.01 -28.04
N ALA A 448 19.02 -15.41 -27.23
CA ALA A 448 19.96 -14.48 -26.60
C ALA A 448 20.88 -13.76 -27.59
N LEU A 449 21.19 -14.37 -28.74
CA LEU A 449 21.94 -13.73 -29.83
C LEU A 449 21.07 -12.73 -30.61
N GLN A 450 19.76 -12.97 -30.71
CA GLN A 450 18.80 -12.09 -31.39
C GLN A 450 18.46 -10.83 -30.58
N GLU A 451 18.34 -10.93 -29.25
CA GLU A 451 18.11 -9.77 -28.37
C GLU A 451 19.46 -9.14 -27.98
N SER A 452 19.83 -8.03 -28.63
CA SER A 452 21.11 -7.33 -28.47
C SER A 452 21.41 -6.92 -27.01
N HIS A 453 22.71 -6.85 -26.69
CA HIS A 453 23.31 -6.62 -25.37
C HIS A 453 22.65 -5.48 -24.54
N GLU A 454 21.84 -5.84 -23.53
CA GLU A 454 21.86 -5.09 -22.27
C GLU A 454 23.14 -5.45 -21.50
N PRO A 455 23.92 -4.48 -21.01
CA PRO A 455 25.11 -4.74 -20.22
C PRO A 455 24.72 -5.49 -18.94
N LEU A 456 25.39 -6.60 -18.67
CA LEU A 456 25.33 -7.24 -17.35
C LEU A 456 25.86 -6.25 -16.30
N PRO A 457 25.26 -6.17 -15.10
CA PRO A 457 25.81 -5.35 -14.03
C PRO A 457 27.23 -5.85 -13.70
N THR A 458 28.23 -5.00 -13.91
CA THR A 458 29.63 -5.29 -13.60
C THR A 458 29.84 -5.28 -12.10
N ALA A 459 30.45 -6.35 -11.59
CA ALA A 459 30.87 -6.45 -10.21
C ALA A 459 32.20 -5.69 -10.00
N ASP A 460 32.15 -4.37 -9.97
CA ASP A 460 33.29 -3.58 -9.49
C ASP A 460 32.78 -2.51 -8.52
N ASP A 461 32.92 -2.83 -7.23
CA ASP A 461 33.01 -1.89 -6.12
C ASP A 461 33.85 -2.60 -5.04
N GLN A 462 35.14 -2.78 -5.34
CA GLN A 462 36.13 -3.02 -4.29
C GLN A 462 36.56 -1.68 -3.73
N ASP A 463 35.95 -1.25 -2.63
CA ASP A 463 36.51 -0.18 -1.81
C ASP A 463 36.62 -0.61 -0.35
N THR A 464 37.87 -0.84 0.05
CA THR A 464 38.28 -1.06 1.45
C THR A 464 38.09 0.22 2.28
N PRO A 465 37.44 0.17 3.46
CA PRO A 465 37.32 1.34 4.32
C PRO A 465 38.55 1.50 5.25
N PRO A 466 38.92 2.75 5.61
CA PRO A 466 39.97 3.00 6.59
C PRO A 466 39.49 2.70 8.02
N ARG A 467 40.42 2.16 8.82
CA ARG A 467 40.21 1.74 10.20
C ARG A 467 40.01 2.92 11.18
N LYS A 468 39.01 2.72 12.05
CA LYS A 468 38.83 3.21 13.44
C LYS A 468 38.31 4.65 13.67
N LYS A 469 37.16 4.73 14.35
CA LYS A 469 36.99 5.34 15.69
C LYS A 469 35.72 4.81 16.36
N LYS A 470 35.85 4.27 17.57
CA LYS A 470 34.75 3.74 18.40
C LYS A 470 34.04 4.93 19.07
N ARG A 471 32.78 5.22 18.72
CA ARG A 471 31.97 6.24 19.40
C ARG A 471 31.14 5.62 20.52
N LYS A 472 31.07 6.35 21.65
CA LYS A 472 30.18 6.07 22.78
C LYS A 472 28.77 6.57 22.43
N HIS A 473 27.76 5.84 22.89
CA HIS A 473 26.35 6.24 22.80
C HIS A 473 26.12 7.59 23.49
N SER A 474 25.44 8.48 22.78
CA SER A 474 24.84 9.70 23.31
C SER A 474 23.38 9.38 23.64
N THR A 475 22.97 9.64 24.88
CA THR A 475 21.58 9.51 25.33
C THR A 475 20.80 10.75 24.91
N SER A 476 20.25 10.75 23.70
CA SER A 476 19.16 11.68 23.37
C SER A 476 17.83 11.03 23.78
N THR A 477 16.88 11.83 24.24
CA THR A 477 15.55 11.38 24.71
C THR A 477 14.57 11.05 23.58
N HIS A 478 14.97 11.27 22.33
CA HIS A 478 14.12 11.19 21.15
C HIS A 478 14.42 9.92 20.36
N VAL A 479 13.42 9.05 20.23
CA VAL A 479 13.50 7.79 19.46
C VAL A 479 12.65 7.96 18.21
N TYR A 480 13.24 7.77 17.04
CA TYR A 480 12.57 7.89 15.73
C TYR A 480 12.35 6.53 15.10
N ASN A 481 11.33 6.40 14.27
CA ASN A 481 11.01 5.17 13.58
C ASN A 481 12.11 4.77 12.58
N TYR A 482 12.40 3.47 12.49
CA TYR A 482 13.44 2.96 11.59
C TYR A 482 12.96 2.91 10.14
N ILE A 483 13.73 3.54 9.26
CA ILE A 483 13.58 3.49 7.80
C ILE A 483 14.90 3.00 7.20
N PRO A 484 14.89 1.97 6.32
CA PRO A 484 16.11 1.50 5.67
C PRO A 484 16.78 2.58 4.83
N CYS A 485 18.08 2.79 5.00
CA CYS A 485 18.84 3.73 4.17
C CYS A 485 19.21 3.13 2.81
N ASP A 486 19.18 3.97 1.78
CA ASP A 486 19.73 3.70 0.45
C ASP A 486 20.46 4.94 -0.07
N HIS A 487 21.77 4.80 -0.28
CA HIS A 487 22.66 5.86 -0.75
C HIS A 487 23.84 5.20 -1.50
N PRO A 488 23.65 4.82 -2.78
CA PRO A 488 24.64 4.05 -3.53
C PRO A 488 25.98 4.79 -3.64
N GLY A 489 27.09 4.05 -3.51
CA GLY A 489 28.46 4.61 -3.55
C GLY A 489 28.88 5.45 -2.35
N GLN A 490 28.00 5.69 -1.37
CA GLN A 490 28.31 6.51 -0.18
C GLN A 490 28.30 5.66 1.11
N PRO A 491 29.22 5.91 2.07
CA PRO A 491 29.20 5.24 3.37
C PRO A 491 28.08 5.80 4.27
N CYS A 492 27.69 5.04 5.31
CA CYS A 492 26.76 5.57 6.32
C CYS A 492 27.46 6.56 7.26
N ASP A 493 27.55 7.83 6.85
CA ASP A 493 28.06 8.94 7.64
C ASP A 493 26.91 9.81 8.22
N GLN A 494 27.18 11.07 8.56
CA GLN A 494 26.18 11.98 9.13
C GLN A 494 25.02 12.31 8.18
N SER A 495 25.19 12.10 6.86
CA SER A 495 24.14 12.27 5.85
C SER A 495 23.18 11.08 5.77
N CYS A 496 23.58 9.93 6.31
CA CYS A 496 22.76 8.72 6.32
C CYS A 496 21.56 8.89 7.27
N ILE A 497 20.35 8.63 6.77
CA ILE A 497 19.11 8.71 7.57
C ILE A 497 19.16 7.89 8.86
N CYS A 498 19.81 6.71 8.84
CA CYS A 498 19.94 5.88 10.05
C CYS A 498 20.81 6.59 11.10
N VAL A 499 21.94 7.16 10.69
CA VAL A 499 22.85 7.87 11.61
C VAL A 499 22.22 9.19 12.09
N ALA A 500 21.57 9.93 11.20
CA ALA A 500 20.86 11.17 11.51
C ALA A 500 19.74 10.95 12.55
N THR A 501 18.99 9.84 12.43
CA THR A 501 17.95 9.43 13.39
C THR A 501 18.48 8.68 14.60
N GLN A 502 19.81 8.54 14.74
CA GLN A 502 20.49 7.77 15.80
C GLN A 502 20.06 6.29 15.87
N ASN A 503 19.59 5.74 14.75
CA ASN A 503 19.24 4.34 14.58
C ASN A 503 20.43 3.53 14.03
N PHE A 504 20.50 2.26 14.41
CA PHE A 504 21.41 1.31 13.77
C PHE A 504 20.92 1.00 12.34
N CYS A 505 21.85 0.70 11.44
CA CYS A 505 21.52 0.10 10.17
C CYS A 505 21.12 -1.37 10.40
N GLU A 506 20.01 -1.80 9.81
CA GLU A 506 19.53 -3.19 9.90
C GLU A 506 19.80 -3.95 8.61
N LYS A 507 19.51 -5.25 8.60
CA LYS A 507 19.57 -6.12 7.42
C LYS A 507 18.77 -5.62 6.20
N PHE A 508 17.84 -4.68 6.39
CA PHE A 508 17.04 -4.10 5.32
C PHE A 508 17.71 -2.90 4.61
N CYS A 509 18.73 -2.29 5.22
CA CYS A 509 19.48 -1.19 4.60
C CYS A 509 20.29 -1.67 3.39
N GLN A 510 20.42 -0.83 2.37
CA GLN A 510 21.19 -1.11 1.14
C GLN A 510 22.67 -0.69 1.23
N CYS A 511 23.12 -0.19 2.38
CA CYS A 511 24.53 0.15 2.60
C CYS A 511 25.45 -1.09 2.64
N SER A 512 26.76 -0.90 2.57
CA SER A 512 27.77 -1.99 2.60
C SER A 512 27.54 -3.02 3.72
N THR A 513 27.87 -4.28 3.47
CA THR A 513 27.81 -5.36 4.47
C THR A 513 28.76 -5.10 5.65
N ASP A 514 29.84 -4.37 5.42
CA ASP A 514 30.84 -4.00 6.45
C ASP A 514 30.56 -2.63 7.08
N CYS A 515 29.35 -2.09 6.88
CA CYS A 515 28.92 -0.82 7.45
C CYS A 515 29.04 -0.85 8.99
N GLN A 516 29.79 0.11 9.53
CA GLN A 516 30.08 0.20 10.96
C GLN A 516 28.85 0.56 11.83
N ASN A 517 27.81 1.14 11.22
CA ASN A 517 26.55 1.44 11.90
C ASN A 517 25.59 0.24 11.91
N ARG A 518 25.93 -0.90 11.28
CA ARG A 518 25.07 -2.09 11.31
C ARG A 518 25.06 -2.72 12.69
N PHE A 519 23.88 -3.12 13.16
CA PHE A 519 23.79 -3.89 14.40
C PHE A 519 24.31 -5.32 14.16
N PRO A 520 25.32 -5.80 14.91
CA PRO A 520 26.00 -7.07 14.60
C PRO A 520 25.26 -8.32 15.11
N GLY A 521 24.18 -8.18 15.88
CA GLY A 521 23.56 -9.28 16.60
C GLY A 521 24.31 -9.66 17.88
N CYS A 522 23.99 -10.83 18.44
CA CYS A 522 24.67 -11.38 19.62
C CYS A 522 25.32 -12.74 19.35
N ARG A 523 26.34 -13.06 20.15
CA ARG A 523 27.02 -14.36 20.16
C ARG A 523 26.79 -15.14 21.46
N CYS A 524 25.64 -14.92 22.08
CA CYS A 524 25.28 -15.56 23.35
C CYS A 524 24.99 -17.05 23.14
N LYS A 525 25.18 -17.87 24.18
CA LYS A 525 24.85 -19.32 24.11
C LYS A 525 23.37 -19.62 24.35
N ALA A 526 22.70 -18.83 25.20
CA ALA A 526 21.29 -18.99 25.55
C ALA A 526 20.75 -17.75 26.29
N GLN A 527 19.45 -17.78 26.58
CA GLN A 527 18.66 -16.86 27.43
C GLN A 527 18.52 -15.43 26.92
N CYS A 528 19.62 -14.72 26.66
CA CYS A 528 19.63 -13.34 26.15
C CYS A 528 18.75 -12.35 26.95
N ASN A 529 18.52 -12.58 28.23
CA ASN A 529 17.62 -11.79 29.09
C ASN A 529 18.38 -10.95 30.13
N THR A 530 19.70 -10.76 29.95
CA THR A 530 20.55 -9.97 30.84
C THR A 530 21.37 -8.95 30.05
N LYS A 531 21.93 -7.95 30.76
CA LYS A 531 22.78 -6.90 30.18
C LYS A 531 24.07 -7.44 29.53
N GLN A 532 24.41 -8.72 29.70
CA GLN A 532 25.54 -9.35 29.00
C GLN A 532 25.24 -9.56 27.51
N CYS A 533 23.96 -9.67 27.13
CA CYS A 533 23.55 -9.76 25.74
C CYS A 533 23.49 -8.35 25.11
N PRO A 534 24.22 -8.08 24.02
CA PRO A 534 24.15 -6.79 23.32
C PRO A 534 22.74 -6.43 22.84
N CYS A 535 21.95 -7.41 22.38
CA CYS A 535 20.56 -7.20 21.96
C CYS A 535 19.72 -6.67 23.13
N PHE A 536 19.74 -7.39 24.26
CA PHE A 536 18.96 -7.02 25.44
C PHE A 536 19.39 -5.67 26.03
N LEU A 537 20.70 -5.42 26.09
CA LEU A 537 21.27 -4.15 26.56
C LEU A 537 20.81 -2.98 25.68
N ALA A 538 20.76 -3.19 24.36
CA ALA A 538 20.29 -2.20 23.39
C ALA A 538 18.75 -2.12 23.31
N VAL A 539 18.01 -2.83 24.18
CA VAL A 539 16.54 -2.84 24.18
C VAL A 539 15.96 -3.38 22.86
N ARG A 540 16.59 -4.44 22.36
CA ARG A 540 16.22 -5.13 21.10
C ARG A 540 15.96 -6.60 21.34
N GLU A 541 15.04 -7.18 20.58
CA GLU A 541 14.98 -8.64 20.47
C GLU A 541 16.14 -9.19 19.62
N CYS A 542 16.43 -10.49 19.80
CA CYS A 542 17.45 -11.16 19.01
C CYS A 542 16.95 -11.37 17.58
N ASP A 543 17.64 -10.78 16.61
CA ASP A 543 17.35 -10.96 15.18
C ASP A 543 17.68 -12.41 14.76
N PRO A 544 16.73 -13.16 14.16
CA PRO A 544 16.95 -14.55 13.75
C PRO A 544 17.99 -14.71 12.62
N ASP A 545 18.21 -13.69 11.79
CA ASP A 545 19.18 -13.75 10.69
C ASP A 545 20.61 -13.42 11.15
N LEU A 546 20.77 -12.82 12.34
CA LEU A 546 22.07 -12.39 12.88
C LEU A 546 22.50 -13.21 14.11
N CYS A 547 21.55 -13.63 14.95
CA CYS A 547 21.82 -14.23 16.26
C CYS A 547 21.79 -15.77 16.23
N GLY A 548 22.55 -16.38 15.31
CA GLY A 548 22.56 -17.84 15.07
C GLY A 548 23.26 -18.71 16.12
N THR A 549 23.50 -18.21 17.33
CA THR A 549 24.19 -18.95 18.41
C THR A 549 23.39 -19.05 19.69
N CYS A 550 22.45 -18.13 19.92
CA CYS A 550 21.64 -18.12 21.13
C CYS A 550 20.34 -18.92 20.98
N GLY A 551 20.05 -19.40 19.76
CA GLY A 551 18.84 -20.12 19.36
C GLY A 551 17.71 -19.21 18.87
N ALA A 552 17.99 -17.95 18.52
CA ALA A 552 16.98 -17.06 17.95
C ALA A 552 16.55 -17.46 16.52
N ASP A 553 17.43 -18.15 15.81
CA ASP A 553 17.30 -18.71 14.47
C ASP A 553 16.58 -20.07 14.42
N CYS A 554 16.41 -20.75 15.55
CA CYS A 554 15.75 -22.05 15.59
C CYS A 554 14.21 -21.90 15.51
N PHE A 555 13.59 -22.22 14.37
CA PHE A 555 12.13 -22.07 14.17
C PHE A 555 11.31 -23.33 14.47
N ASP A 556 11.99 -24.45 14.74
CA ASP A 556 11.37 -25.74 14.99
C ASP A 556 10.43 -25.61 16.19
N GLY A 557 9.17 -26.07 16.06
CA GLY A 557 8.10 -25.98 17.06
C GLY A 557 8.37 -26.65 18.42
N ALA A 558 9.63 -26.88 18.76
CA ALA A 558 10.11 -27.18 20.10
C ALA A 558 9.75 -26.04 21.05
N THR A 559 9.00 -26.40 22.09
CA THR A 559 8.60 -25.56 23.22
C THR A 559 9.76 -24.97 24.03
N ASN A 560 11.01 -25.28 23.66
CA ASN A 560 12.20 -24.95 24.44
C ASN A 560 13.29 -24.28 23.58
N ILE A 561 12.96 -23.09 23.07
CA ILE A 561 13.94 -22.20 22.44
C ILE A 561 14.89 -21.69 23.52
N SER A 562 16.20 -21.84 23.30
CA SER A 562 17.21 -21.41 24.28
C SER A 562 17.23 -19.90 24.49
N CYS A 563 16.92 -19.11 23.46
CA CYS A 563 16.80 -17.66 23.53
C CYS A 563 15.46 -17.24 24.14
N ARG A 564 15.48 -16.41 25.20
CA ARG A 564 14.28 -15.84 25.84
C ARG A 564 13.99 -14.40 25.41
N ASN A 565 14.70 -13.90 24.40
CA ASN A 565 14.59 -12.52 23.90
C ASN A 565 14.04 -12.50 22.45
N VAL A 566 13.01 -13.30 22.21
CA VAL A 566 12.31 -13.50 20.91
C VAL A 566 10.78 -13.59 21.10
N GLY A 567 10.27 -13.17 22.26
CA GLY A 567 8.88 -13.34 22.66
C GLY A 567 7.90 -12.54 21.80
N LEU A 568 8.24 -11.29 21.49
CA LEU A 568 7.44 -10.40 20.63
C LEU A 568 7.41 -10.92 19.19
N GLN A 569 8.57 -11.21 18.59
CA GLN A 569 8.65 -11.65 17.19
C GLN A 569 7.97 -13.00 16.95
N ARG A 570 7.91 -13.88 17.96
CA ARG A 570 7.27 -15.19 17.89
C ARG A 570 5.83 -15.21 18.44
N GLY A 571 5.35 -14.12 19.01
CA GLY A 571 4.02 -14.06 19.62
C GLY A 571 3.84 -15.02 20.80
N GLN A 572 4.90 -15.26 21.59
CA GLN A 572 4.89 -16.16 22.76
C GLN A 572 4.18 -15.54 23.97
N ARG A 573 2.94 -15.13 23.78
CA ARG A 573 2.12 -14.51 24.83
C ARG A 573 1.57 -15.55 25.81
N LYS A 574 1.37 -15.11 27.04
CA LYS A 574 0.69 -15.83 28.11
C LYS A 574 -0.82 -15.86 27.87
N HIS A 575 -1.50 -16.84 28.47
CA HIS A 575 -2.95 -16.93 28.33
C HIS A 575 -3.67 -15.97 29.29
N LEU A 576 -4.55 -15.13 28.73
CA LEU A 576 -5.27 -14.07 29.44
C LEU A 576 -6.79 -14.29 29.43
N LEU A 577 -7.43 -13.96 30.55
CA LEU A 577 -8.86 -14.09 30.84
C LEU A 577 -9.48 -12.71 31.05
N LEU A 578 -10.65 -12.47 30.45
CA LEU A 578 -11.39 -11.20 30.58
C LEU A 578 -12.50 -11.39 31.62
N ALA A 579 -12.59 -10.48 32.58
CA ALA A 579 -13.67 -10.41 33.56
C ALA A 579 -13.88 -8.95 34.01
N PRO A 580 -14.99 -8.60 34.68
CA PRO A 580 -15.12 -7.29 35.33
C PRO A 580 -13.91 -7.03 36.24
N SER A 581 -13.39 -5.81 36.23
CA SER A 581 -12.27 -5.39 37.08
C SER A 581 -12.75 -5.20 38.51
N ASP A 582 -11.86 -5.44 39.47
CA ASP A 582 -12.10 -5.09 40.88
C ASP A 582 -11.99 -3.57 41.12
N VAL A 583 -11.47 -2.80 40.15
CA VAL A 583 -11.32 -1.34 40.20
C VAL A 583 -12.44 -0.65 39.43
N ALA A 584 -12.45 -0.78 38.10
CA ALA A 584 -13.44 -0.16 37.24
C ALA A 584 -13.52 -0.84 35.87
N GLY A 585 -14.73 -0.98 35.35
CA GLY A 585 -14.94 -1.48 33.99
C GLY A 585 -14.52 -2.95 33.82
N TRP A 586 -13.75 -3.20 32.76
CA TRP A 586 -13.23 -4.52 32.43
C TRP A 586 -11.76 -4.63 32.84
N GLY A 587 -11.37 -5.79 33.37
CA GLY A 587 -10.00 -6.12 33.74
C GLY A 587 -9.50 -7.36 33.01
N ILE A 588 -8.18 -7.55 33.01
CA ILE A 588 -7.56 -8.74 32.42
C ILE A 588 -6.76 -9.52 33.48
N TYR A 589 -6.95 -10.82 33.48
CA TYR A 589 -6.42 -11.73 34.48
C TYR A 589 -5.53 -12.79 33.83
N ILE A 590 -4.47 -13.19 34.53
CA ILE A 590 -3.52 -14.17 34.01
C ILE A 590 -3.92 -15.60 34.38
N LYS A 591 -3.86 -16.54 33.43
CA LYS A 591 -4.23 -17.95 33.68
C LYS A 591 -3.09 -18.81 34.26
N GLU A 592 -1.85 -18.36 34.10
CA GLU A 592 -0.64 -19.08 34.49
C GLU A 592 0.30 -18.18 35.28
N PRO A 593 1.09 -18.73 36.23
CA PRO A 593 1.98 -17.90 37.02
C PRO A 593 3.12 -17.36 36.16
N CYS A 594 3.58 -16.14 36.48
CA CYS A 594 4.70 -15.50 35.79
C CYS A 594 5.79 -15.09 36.77
N LYS A 595 7.04 -15.28 36.38
CA LYS A 595 8.20 -14.78 37.13
C LYS A 595 8.50 -13.35 36.76
N LYS A 596 9.17 -12.63 37.68
CA LYS A 596 9.65 -11.27 37.41
C LYS A 596 10.43 -11.18 36.09
N ASN A 597 10.06 -10.21 35.28
CA ASN A 597 10.54 -9.92 33.92
C ASN A 597 10.10 -10.93 32.83
N ASP A 598 9.20 -11.88 33.14
CA ASP A 598 8.61 -12.71 32.09
C ASP A 598 7.77 -11.87 31.14
N PHE A 599 7.86 -12.20 29.85
CA PHE A 599 7.02 -11.62 28.82
C PHE A 599 5.59 -12.15 28.95
N ILE A 600 4.62 -11.23 29.04
CA ILE A 600 3.20 -11.55 29.17
C ILE A 600 2.53 -11.48 27.80
N GLY A 601 2.76 -10.40 27.05
CA GLY A 601 2.17 -10.20 25.74
C GLY A 601 2.58 -8.87 25.14
N GLU A 602 2.33 -8.71 23.85
CA GLU A 602 2.47 -7.41 23.19
C GLU A 602 1.23 -6.57 23.44
N TYR A 603 1.38 -5.25 23.60
CA TYR A 603 0.26 -4.32 23.49
C TYR A 603 0.07 -3.96 22.01
N CYS A 604 -0.94 -4.57 21.37
CA CYS A 604 -1.22 -4.37 19.95
C CYS A 604 -2.30 -3.31 19.73
N GLY A 605 -2.19 -2.55 18.64
CA GLY A 605 -3.20 -1.59 18.22
C GLY A 605 -2.97 -1.07 16.79
N GLU A 606 -3.75 -0.06 16.42
CA GLU A 606 -3.52 0.72 15.21
C GLU A 606 -2.27 1.59 15.38
N ILE A 607 -1.36 1.63 14.41
CA ILE A 607 -0.26 2.59 14.39
C ILE A 607 -0.76 3.83 13.64
N ILE A 608 -0.74 4.95 14.33
CA ILE A 608 -1.21 6.25 13.84
C ILE A 608 -0.13 7.31 14.07
N SER A 609 -0.16 8.39 13.31
CA SER A 609 0.72 9.55 13.52
C SER A 609 0.44 10.22 14.88
N GLN A 610 1.37 11.06 15.34
CA GLN A 610 1.13 11.91 16.51
C GLN A 610 -0.07 12.85 16.30
N ASP A 611 -0.21 13.43 15.10
CA ASP A 611 -1.31 14.36 14.79
C ASP A 611 -2.68 13.65 14.80
N GLU A 612 -2.76 12.42 14.29
CA GLU A 612 -3.96 11.58 14.40
C GLU A 612 -4.26 11.18 15.85
N ALA A 613 -3.22 10.85 16.63
CA ALA A 613 -3.36 10.52 18.04
C ALA A 613 -3.91 11.72 18.84
N ASP A 614 -3.45 12.93 18.57
CA ASP A 614 -3.98 14.16 19.21
C ASP A 614 -5.44 14.41 18.81
N ARG A 615 -5.78 14.23 17.53
CA ARG A 615 -7.17 14.35 17.05
C ARG A 615 -8.11 13.34 17.71
N ARG A 616 -7.68 12.07 17.84
CA ARG A 616 -8.45 11.02 18.54
C ARG A 616 -8.49 11.25 20.05
N GLY A 617 -7.37 11.69 20.63
CA GLY A 617 -7.19 11.94 22.06
C GLY A 617 -8.22 12.92 22.61
N LYS A 618 -8.52 14.01 21.89
CA LYS A 618 -9.55 14.97 22.29
C LYS A 618 -10.93 14.34 22.47
N VAL A 619 -11.30 13.40 21.61
CA VAL A 619 -12.56 12.66 21.73
C VAL A 619 -12.50 11.68 22.90
N TYR A 620 -11.37 10.99 23.07
CA TYR A 620 -11.15 10.01 24.14
C TYR A 620 -11.14 10.62 25.54
N ASP A 621 -10.56 11.81 25.69
CA ASP A 621 -10.56 12.57 26.93
C ASP A 621 -11.99 12.91 27.38
N LYS A 622 -12.88 13.19 26.42
CA LYS A 622 -14.29 13.47 26.72
C LYS A 622 -15.07 12.21 27.12
N TYR A 623 -14.73 11.06 26.55
CA TYR A 623 -15.25 9.75 26.97
C TYR A 623 -14.57 9.20 28.23
N MET A 624 -13.61 9.91 28.80
CA MET A 624 -12.81 9.50 29.96
C MET A 624 -12.12 8.14 29.77
N CYS A 625 -11.77 7.77 28.54
CA CYS A 625 -11.22 6.47 28.20
C CYS A 625 -10.28 6.56 27.00
N SER A 626 -8.97 6.38 27.24
CA SER A 626 -7.92 6.43 26.22
C SER A 626 -7.09 5.15 26.23
N PHE A 627 -6.92 4.56 25.05
CA PHE A 627 -6.07 3.38 24.81
C PHE A 627 -4.83 3.72 23.97
N LEU A 628 -4.46 5.00 23.93
CA LEU A 628 -3.28 5.51 23.23
C LEU A 628 -2.01 5.19 24.02
N PHE A 629 -1.04 4.59 23.34
CA PHE A 629 0.27 4.27 23.90
C PHE A 629 1.38 4.80 22.98
N ASN A 630 2.15 5.76 23.47
CA ASN A 630 3.27 6.35 22.73
C ASN A 630 4.33 5.30 22.36
N LEU A 631 4.60 5.14 21.06
CA LEU A 631 5.54 4.15 20.55
C LEU A 631 6.93 4.75 20.33
N ASN A 632 6.98 5.86 19.60
CA ASN A 632 8.18 6.64 19.29
C ASN A 632 7.75 8.08 18.91
N ASN A 633 8.68 8.93 18.51
CA ASN A 633 8.36 10.32 18.17
C ASN A 633 7.44 10.46 16.94
N ASP A 634 7.39 9.46 16.07
CA ASP A 634 6.64 9.54 14.81
C ASP A 634 5.24 8.91 14.94
N PHE A 635 5.10 7.92 15.83
CA PHE A 635 3.91 7.07 15.89
C PHE A 635 3.42 6.76 17.30
N VAL A 636 2.11 6.52 17.40
CA VAL A 636 1.38 6.08 18.59
C VAL A 636 0.64 4.78 18.27
N VAL A 637 0.52 3.88 19.25
CA VAL A 637 -0.31 2.68 19.15
C VAL A 637 -1.67 2.95 19.81
N ASP A 638 -2.75 2.90 19.04
CA ASP A 638 -4.13 3.06 19.49
C ASP A 638 -4.87 1.73 19.53
N ALA A 639 -5.14 1.22 20.73
CA ALA A 639 -5.88 -0.04 20.87
C ALA A 639 -7.42 0.14 20.85
N THR A 640 -7.95 1.35 20.62
CA THR A 640 -9.38 1.66 20.78
C THR A 640 -10.27 0.84 19.84
N ARG A 641 -10.01 0.92 18.53
CA ARG A 641 -10.82 0.27 17.48
C ARG A 641 -10.35 -1.15 17.18
N LYS A 642 -9.03 -1.37 17.17
CA LYS A 642 -8.40 -2.67 16.94
C LYS A 642 -7.30 -2.86 17.99
N GLY A 643 -7.18 -4.06 18.56
CA GLY A 643 -6.20 -4.30 19.61
C GLY A 643 -6.13 -5.76 19.99
N ASN A 644 -5.64 -6.10 21.18
CA ASN A 644 -5.65 -7.47 21.68
C ASN A 644 -6.05 -7.51 23.16
N LYS A 645 -6.09 -8.71 23.77
CA LYS A 645 -6.58 -8.88 25.14
C LYS A 645 -5.87 -8.04 26.21
N ILE A 646 -4.57 -7.73 26.04
CA ILE A 646 -3.83 -6.98 27.07
C ILE A 646 -4.27 -5.50 27.14
N ARG A 647 -5.08 -5.00 26.18
CA ARG A 647 -5.68 -3.65 26.24
C ARG A 647 -6.55 -3.40 27.47
N PHE A 648 -7.01 -4.46 28.14
CA PHE A 648 -7.84 -4.41 29.34
C PHE A 648 -7.01 -4.49 30.64
N ALA A 649 -5.67 -4.45 30.56
CA ALA A 649 -4.83 -4.31 31.74
C ALA A 649 -4.92 -2.86 32.23
N ASN A 650 -5.50 -2.67 33.41
CA ASN A 650 -5.84 -1.35 33.93
C ASN A 650 -4.60 -0.57 34.41
N HIS A 651 -4.82 0.73 34.64
CA HIS A 651 -3.83 1.58 35.28
C HIS A 651 -3.71 1.30 36.78
N SER A 652 -2.50 1.35 37.32
CA SER A 652 -2.23 1.43 38.76
C SER A 652 -0.93 2.21 39.00
N ILE A 653 -0.85 2.97 40.10
CA ILE A 653 0.41 3.60 40.56
C ILE A 653 1.40 2.58 41.16
N SER A 654 0.88 1.44 41.62
CA SER A 654 1.64 0.31 42.16
C SER A 654 1.44 -0.96 41.32
N PRO A 655 1.80 -0.93 40.02
CA PRO A 655 1.45 -2.00 39.10
C PRO A 655 2.25 -3.28 39.33
N ASN A 656 1.67 -4.41 38.92
CA ASN A 656 2.38 -5.69 38.85
C ASN A 656 3.05 -5.96 37.49
N CYS A 657 2.77 -5.15 36.47
CA CYS A 657 3.40 -5.21 35.15
C CYS A 657 4.12 -3.90 34.79
N TYR A 658 5.00 -3.96 33.79
CA TYR A 658 5.57 -2.78 33.15
C TYR A 658 5.62 -2.97 31.63
N ALA A 659 5.47 -1.86 30.91
CA ALA A 659 5.59 -1.81 29.47
C ALA A 659 7.03 -1.43 29.07
N LYS A 660 7.51 -2.00 27.96
CA LYS A 660 8.81 -1.67 27.37
C LYS A 660 8.69 -1.67 25.85
N VAL A 661 8.95 -0.53 25.23
CA VAL A 661 9.12 -0.42 23.78
C VAL A 661 10.45 -1.08 23.42
N MET A 662 10.42 -2.03 22.49
CA MET A 662 11.59 -2.75 22.01
C MET A 662 11.68 -2.65 20.49
N MET A 663 12.90 -2.61 19.97
CA MET A 663 13.14 -2.73 18.53
C MET A 663 13.20 -4.22 18.16
N VAL A 664 12.31 -4.64 17.25
CA VAL A 664 12.11 -6.03 16.85
C VAL A 664 12.13 -6.10 15.32
N ASN A 665 13.24 -6.56 14.75
CA ASN A 665 13.42 -6.68 13.29
C ASN A 665 13.04 -5.39 12.52
N GLY A 666 13.46 -4.23 13.02
CA GLY A 666 13.19 -2.91 12.42
C GLY A 666 11.89 -2.24 12.87
N ASP A 667 11.02 -2.96 13.59
CA ASP A 667 9.75 -2.42 14.10
C ASP A 667 9.83 -2.10 15.60
N HIS A 668 9.34 -0.93 16.00
CA HIS A 668 9.09 -0.65 17.40
C HIS A 668 7.82 -1.38 17.84
N ARG A 669 7.91 -2.17 18.92
CA ARG A 669 6.77 -2.92 19.48
C ARG A 669 6.74 -2.80 21.00
N ILE A 670 5.54 -2.76 21.58
CA ILE A 670 5.34 -2.58 23.02
C ILE A 670 5.18 -3.96 23.66
N GLY A 671 6.18 -4.41 24.43
CA GLY A 671 6.06 -5.61 25.24
C GLY A 671 5.60 -5.29 26.66
N ILE A 672 4.65 -6.08 27.18
CA ILE A 672 4.21 -6.07 28.57
C ILE A 672 4.90 -7.21 29.30
N PHE A 673 5.55 -6.87 30.42
CA PHE A 673 6.37 -7.78 31.22
C PHE A 673 5.96 -7.73 32.68
N ALA A 674 6.15 -8.83 33.41
CA ALA A 674 5.88 -8.90 34.84
C ALA A 674 6.91 -8.07 35.64
N LYS A 675 6.48 -7.16 36.50
CA LYS A 675 7.34 -6.34 37.37
C LYS A 675 7.78 -7.07 38.64
N ARG A 676 6.95 -8.01 39.09
CA ARG A 676 7.18 -8.95 40.19
C ARG A 676 6.71 -10.34 39.77
N ASP A 677 6.88 -11.34 40.65
CA ASP A 677 6.20 -12.62 40.46
C ASP A 677 4.68 -12.40 40.57
N ILE A 678 3.92 -13.05 39.68
CA ILE A 678 2.46 -12.93 39.54
C ILE A 678 1.86 -14.34 39.62
N GLU A 679 0.89 -14.52 40.50
CA GLU A 679 0.17 -15.76 40.73
C GLU A 679 -1.01 -15.95 39.75
N VAL A 680 -1.52 -17.18 39.69
CA VAL A 680 -2.66 -17.52 38.82
C VAL A 680 -3.91 -16.76 39.26
N GLY A 681 -4.59 -16.12 38.30
CA GLY A 681 -5.83 -15.39 38.54
C GLY A 681 -5.65 -13.97 39.06
N GLU A 682 -4.43 -13.44 39.16
CA GLU A 682 -4.23 -12.02 39.47
C GLU A 682 -4.64 -11.11 38.28
N GLU A 683 -5.28 -9.98 38.58
CA GLU A 683 -5.54 -8.91 37.62
C GLU A 683 -4.22 -8.20 37.25
N LEU A 684 -4.04 -7.89 35.97
CA LEU A 684 -2.84 -7.25 35.46
C LEU A 684 -3.02 -5.73 35.38
N PHE A 685 -2.05 -5.02 35.95
CA PHE A 685 -2.00 -3.55 35.93
C PHE A 685 -0.64 -3.07 35.45
N PHE A 686 -0.61 -1.96 34.72
CA PHE A 686 0.63 -1.25 34.39
C PHE A 686 0.48 0.26 34.56
N ASP A 687 1.61 0.94 34.77
CA ASP A 687 1.62 2.40 34.89
C ASP A 687 1.46 3.02 33.49
N TYR A 688 0.38 3.79 33.30
CA TYR A 688 0.05 4.46 32.04
C TYR A 688 0.87 5.74 31.87
N ARG A 689 1.59 6.18 32.92
CA ARG A 689 2.39 7.41 32.94
C ARG A 689 1.59 8.63 32.50
N TYR A 690 0.34 8.70 32.97
CA TYR A 690 -0.47 9.90 32.82
C TYR A 690 0.31 11.13 33.26
N SER A 691 0.15 12.23 32.52
CA SER A 691 0.67 13.52 32.99
C SER A 691 0.06 13.83 34.35
N ALA A 692 0.72 14.67 35.16
CA ALA A 692 0.22 15.01 36.50
C ALA A 692 -1.21 15.60 36.46
N THR A 693 -1.57 16.26 35.36
CA THR A 693 -2.90 16.82 35.11
C THR A 693 -3.94 15.76 34.72
N ASP A 694 -3.55 14.74 33.97
CA ASP A 694 -4.47 13.68 33.51
C ASP A 694 -4.70 12.65 34.62
N ALA A 695 -3.67 12.34 35.41
CA ALA A 695 -3.78 11.42 36.53
C ALA A 695 -4.87 11.83 37.54
N LEU A 696 -5.11 13.14 37.70
CA LEU A 696 -6.16 13.68 38.56
C LEU A 696 -7.59 13.42 38.03
N LYS A 697 -7.75 13.24 36.72
CA LYS A 697 -9.05 13.01 36.06
C LYS A 697 -9.42 11.52 35.97
N PHE A 698 -8.44 10.66 35.71
CA PHE A 698 -8.68 9.25 35.36
C PHE A 698 -8.43 8.24 36.51
N VAL A 699 -7.73 8.62 37.59
CA VAL A 699 -7.22 7.67 38.62
C VAL A 699 -7.96 7.81 39.97
N GLY A 700 -9.19 8.30 39.96
CA GLY A 700 -9.93 8.70 41.16
C GLY A 700 -10.21 7.62 42.21
N ILE A 701 -9.93 6.33 41.94
CA ILE A 701 -10.42 5.21 42.78
C ILE A 701 -9.33 4.63 43.70
N GLU A 702 -8.03 4.63 43.32
CA GLU A 702 -6.97 4.11 44.21
C GLU A 702 -6.77 4.98 45.46
N ARG A 703 -7.19 6.27 45.42
CA ARG A 703 -7.08 7.19 46.56
C ARG A 703 -8.03 6.87 47.71
N ASP A 704 -9.17 6.22 47.46
CA ASP A 704 -10.16 5.95 48.51
C ASP A 704 -9.80 4.70 49.33
N VAL A 705 -9.08 3.75 48.75
CA VAL A 705 -8.65 2.51 49.45
C VAL A 705 -7.58 2.80 50.49
N ASP A 706 -6.63 3.69 50.18
CA ASP A 706 -5.58 4.14 51.10
C ASP A 706 -6.12 5.09 52.19
N PHE A 707 -7.24 5.77 51.95
CA PHE A 707 -7.89 6.62 52.95
C PHE A 707 -8.77 5.81 53.91
N ALA A 708 -9.34 4.69 53.46
CA ALA A 708 -10.10 3.76 54.30
C ALA A 708 -9.20 2.88 55.21
N LEU A 709 -7.89 2.82 54.93
CA LEU A 709 -6.90 2.05 55.69
C LEU A 709 -6.00 2.92 56.61
N ARG A 710 -6.31 4.22 56.78
CA ARG A 710 -5.62 5.12 57.73
C ARG A 710 -6.46 5.50 58.93
#